data_AF-A0A034VPB0-F1
#
_entry.id   AF-A0A034VPB0-F1
#
_cell.length_a   1.000
_cell.length_b   1.000
_cell.length_c   1.000
_cell.angle_alpha   90.00
_cell.angle_beta   90.00
_cell.angle_gamma   90.00
#
_symmetry.space_group_name_H-M   'P 1'
#
loop_
_entity.id
_entity.type
_entity.pdbx_description
1 polymer ?
#
loop_
_entity_poly.entity_id
_entity_poly.type
_entity_poly.pdbx_seq_one_letter_code
_entity_poly.pdbx_strand_id
1 'polypeptide(L)'
;MLSLLQEKRPLKRARLGPPDVYPQEAKQREDELTPTNVKHGFATTPPLADEFGTAHNSNMNASKVGSFINSILSKKEELMTLQDTMRKKQQINCKDNFWPVSPRTKTALDAWFKDLAGNKPLLSLAKKAPSFNKKEEILIVLCDNQVNMQRAAWFIKLSAAYTLSFTESKNKKRSIYDPAVEWTGNIIKFMRELLPKLHEYFQLGADKNIQGSSNFSSGINLGHMISAPSVSSPATAHSPLTANTLTSTNCPSYSTNASSNPSGSILCSGSGSPISGIGSNFEDCRNALKYWKYCTRLCKYMHEESLLDRQEFLNWILELIEKMRSQISFDMSLKKLILVFALQYMPDFVQSERLSRKLAVLAAKNLAILLELGSGTVAPAKHHEANAATMEASNLEEKNATHSLELPLSDCNHCPHHRDMVIYLSTILQTITLECPTALIWNGINESRALSSLCGSPLDFISVVPSQLPMPFKCENSNENIRRQLQIAEAEIALRSKHAENRWFAEKWRSSKVNCFTHVLDILDSLDTHCFDRRDKDNNIDSLYSKIFPNYDLKYDDAEHKRKKYAYNSDKDAATVKILCEWAVSNQRWGEHRAIAVAILLDKRQIEVTSVVDIDPQQNSNAPDEKDSINSGVGLIGGLPVFQSVLMDFLDRDAPVLDENGTTQNRTQFINLVHLFSSLIRYDVFSHNAYMHTLISRGDLLRENCIPELEHVNRNEASSVCGLESVDNKPSPSHNFDDEFSSALDFKHSEFDDSNVDDDLGKLLQNIKEKGQSALETPDSPKIADNSHMTLNGYLISRHYIYTKHFPIPQEEACVSYSNECNQRYILLFGVGKERDEKKHAVKKMSKEICKLFSKKFSIDIAEGGKVKKHSRNEFNFEATTSKCKSMSYFEQHVVTSQCAIIVLEQLNGFATGSNNYLPVQEHVAFLFDLMEMALNIHSLLDFCDHILKELPEIENQLQAKKSILVRMYTTSLALYIVGILRRYHSCLLLSTEETLSVFEGLCKTIKHVNNPKECSSAERCILAYLSDLYEMCDLLKSEENETEYFPIIGTMKAFKEIYNSPEQLSAAPQSYNPHFLQELFISPKRGGRIE
;
A
#
# COMPACT_ATOMS: atom_id res chain seq x y z
N MET A 1 27.09 -35.72 5.16
CA MET A 1 27.10 -37.19 5.01
C MET A 1 26.94 -37.67 3.55
N LEU A 2 26.24 -36.94 2.66
CA LEU A 2 25.96 -37.38 1.27
C LEU A 2 27.16 -37.41 0.29
N SER A 3 28.24 -36.66 0.53
CA SER A 3 29.42 -36.64 -0.36
C SER A 3 30.10 -38.03 -0.49
N LEU A 4 30.16 -38.79 0.61
CA LEU A 4 30.72 -40.15 0.69
C LEU A 4 29.93 -41.23 -0.10
N LEU A 5 28.74 -40.89 -0.63
CA LEU A 5 27.93 -41.80 -1.44
C LEU A 5 28.16 -41.66 -2.96
N GLN A 6 28.75 -40.56 -3.42
CA GLN A 6 29.03 -40.37 -4.85
C GLN A 6 30.29 -41.10 -5.32
N GLU A 7 31.31 -41.21 -4.46
CA GLU A 7 32.55 -41.95 -4.73
C GLU A 7 32.31 -43.43 -5.07
N LYS A 8 31.19 -44.02 -4.64
CA LYS A 8 30.88 -45.44 -4.85
C LYS A 8 30.04 -45.77 -6.11
N ARG A 9 29.77 -44.79 -6.99
CA ARG A 9 28.96 -45.04 -8.21
C ARG A 9 29.81 -45.61 -9.35
N PRO A 10 29.48 -46.80 -9.90
CA PRO A 10 30.23 -47.40 -11.02
C PRO A 10 30.19 -46.58 -12.30
N LEU A 11 31.29 -46.60 -13.07
CA LEU A 11 31.43 -45.89 -14.34
C LEU A 11 30.70 -46.58 -15.52
N LYS A 12 29.36 -46.54 -15.49
CA LYS A 12 28.40 -46.89 -16.57
C LYS A 12 28.46 -48.31 -17.19
N ARG A 13 29.51 -49.09 -16.96
CA ARG A 13 29.64 -50.51 -17.33
C ARG A 13 29.89 -51.30 -16.05
N ALA A 14 29.07 -52.32 -15.77
CA ALA A 14 29.09 -53.06 -14.51
C ALA A 14 30.41 -53.78 -14.15
N ARG A 15 31.36 -53.85 -15.08
CA ARG A 15 32.70 -54.43 -14.88
C ARG A 15 33.75 -53.43 -14.37
N LEU A 16 33.51 -52.13 -14.57
CA LEU A 16 34.35 -51.08 -13.97
C LEU A 16 33.74 -50.70 -12.63
N GLY A 17 34.55 -50.77 -11.57
CA GLY A 17 34.13 -50.45 -10.21
C GLY A 17 33.87 -48.96 -10.00
N PRO A 18 33.92 -48.50 -8.74
CA PRO A 18 34.06 -47.08 -8.43
C PRO A 18 35.23 -46.45 -9.23
N PRO A 19 35.17 -45.14 -9.55
CA PRO A 19 36.32 -44.43 -10.09
C PRO A 19 37.55 -44.63 -9.20
N ASP A 20 38.73 -44.78 -9.81
CA ASP A 20 40.01 -44.97 -9.12
C ASP A 20 40.14 -46.25 -8.26
N VAL A 21 39.23 -47.21 -8.42
CA VAL A 21 39.27 -48.52 -7.75
C VAL A 21 39.44 -49.64 -8.77
N TYR A 22 40.60 -50.30 -8.73
CA TYR A 22 40.98 -51.42 -9.60
C TYR A 22 41.21 -52.69 -8.78
N PRO A 23 40.18 -53.53 -8.55
CA PRO A 23 40.34 -54.82 -7.88
C PRO A 23 41.21 -55.77 -8.68
N GLN A 24 41.98 -56.62 -8.01
CA GLN A 24 42.72 -57.70 -8.65
C GLN A 24 41.74 -58.70 -9.29
N GLU A 25 41.89 -58.98 -10.59
CA GLU A 25 41.09 -59.98 -11.33
C GLU A 25 41.95 -61.24 -11.56
N ALA A 26 41.38 -62.44 -11.37
CA ALA A 26 42.08 -63.74 -11.52
C ALA A 26 42.50 -64.11 -12.97
N LYS A 27 42.61 -63.12 -13.87
CA LYS A 27 43.02 -63.22 -15.28
C LYS A 27 43.80 -61.96 -15.72
N GLN A 28 44.63 -61.40 -14.83
CA GLN A 28 45.54 -60.34 -15.21
C GLN A 28 46.73 -60.90 -16.01
N ARG A 29 47.29 -60.08 -16.91
CA ARG A 29 48.40 -60.50 -17.78
C ARG A 29 49.70 -60.77 -17.02
N GLU A 30 49.86 -60.18 -15.84
CA GLU A 30 50.96 -60.46 -14.92
C GLU A 30 50.90 -61.88 -14.34
N ASP A 31 49.71 -62.45 -14.15
CA ASP A 31 49.48 -63.81 -13.65
C ASP A 31 49.61 -64.88 -14.75
N GLU A 32 49.69 -64.49 -16.02
CA GLU A 32 49.84 -65.43 -17.14
C GLU A 32 51.27 -66.00 -17.17
N LEU A 33 51.41 -67.28 -16.78
CA LEU A 33 52.67 -68.05 -16.77
C LEU A 33 53.18 -68.42 -18.18
N THR A 34 53.34 -67.42 -19.05
CA THR A 34 53.93 -67.60 -20.38
C THR A 34 55.43 -67.90 -20.28
N PRO A 35 56.02 -68.64 -21.25
CA PRO A 35 57.46 -68.92 -21.24
C PRO A 35 58.35 -67.67 -21.23
N THR A 36 57.84 -66.54 -21.72
CA THR A 36 58.52 -65.25 -21.70
C THR A 36 58.49 -64.63 -20.30
N ASN A 37 57.31 -64.53 -19.69
CA ASN A 37 57.12 -63.96 -18.34
C ASN A 37 57.90 -64.76 -17.28
N VAL A 38 57.88 -66.10 -17.37
CA VAL A 38 58.57 -66.99 -16.42
C VAL A 38 60.10 -66.87 -16.53
N LYS A 39 60.65 -66.56 -17.72
CA LYS A 39 62.10 -66.45 -17.94
C LYS A 39 62.68 -65.05 -17.70
N HIS A 40 61.91 -64.00 -17.96
CA HIS A 40 62.41 -62.61 -17.98
C HIS A 40 61.64 -61.66 -17.04
N GLY A 41 60.60 -62.14 -16.35
CA GLY A 41 59.65 -61.30 -15.64
C GLY A 41 58.57 -60.73 -16.56
N PHE A 42 57.47 -60.25 -15.97
CA PHE A 42 56.47 -59.46 -16.67
C PHE A 42 56.94 -58.01 -16.77
N ALA A 43 56.96 -57.46 -17.98
CA ALA A 43 57.37 -56.07 -18.23
C ALA A 43 56.15 -55.22 -18.62
N THR A 44 55.86 -54.18 -17.84
CA THR A 44 54.86 -53.17 -18.17
C THR A 44 55.42 -52.18 -19.17
N THR A 45 54.98 -52.23 -20.42
CA THR A 45 55.26 -51.17 -21.40
C THR A 45 54.38 -49.96 -21.07
N PRO A 46 54.94 -48.74 -20.90
CA PRO A 46 54.14 -47.53 -20.79
C PRO A 46 53.23 -47.36 -22.02
N PRO A 47 51.97 -46.89 -21.85
CA PRO A 47 51.05 -46.69 -22.98
C PRO A 47 51.43 -45.48 -23.85
N LEU A 48 52.39 -44.66 -23.41
CA LEU A 48 52.91 -43.48 -24.10
C LEU A 48 54.43 -43.57 -24.19
N ALA A 49 55.00 -43.22 -25.35
CA ALA A 49 56.44 -43.34 -25.59
C ALA A 49 57.29 -42.25 -24.90
N ASP A 50 56.66 -41.16 -24.47
CA ASP A 50 57.28 -40.02 -23.79
C ASP A 50 56.51 -39.70 -22.50
N GLU A 51 56.63 -40.60 -21.51
CA GLU A 51 55.93 -40.48 -20.21
C GLU A 51 56.56 -39.44 -19.26
N PHE A 52 57.80 -39.02 -19.54
CA PHE A 52 58.55 -38.05 -18.74
C PHE A 52 58.58 -36.63 -19.37
N GLY A 53 58.00 -36.47 -20.56
CA GLY A 53 57.91 -35.19 -21.28
C GLY A 53 56.95 -34.18 -20.65
N THR A 54 57.17 -32.90 -20.96
CA THR A 54 56.32 -31.80 -20.50
C THR A 54 55.43 -31.26 -21.63
N ALA A 55 54.12 -31.21 -21.37
CA ALA A 55 53.12 -30.68 -22.29
C ALA A 55 53.08 -29.14 -22.36
N HIS A 56 54.08 -28.42 -21.83
CA HIS A 56 54.14 -26.95 -21.79
C HIS A 56 53.98 -26.28 -23.17
N ASN A 57 54.44 -26.94 -24.24
CA ASN A 57 54.32 -26.43 -25.62
C ASN A 57 53.02 -26.87 -26.32
N SER A 58 52.08 -27.51 -25.61
CA SER A 58 50.79 -27.92 -26.17
C SER A 58 49.79 -26.74 -26.15
N ASN A 59 49.19 -26.46 -27.31
CA ASN A 59 48.43 -25.23 -27.52
C ASN A 59 46.96 -25.40 -27.08
N MET A 60 46.71 -25.32 -25.77
CA MET A 60 45.38 -25.51 -25.16
C MET A 60 44.58 -24.21 -25.09
N ASN A 61 43.45 -24.14 -25.80
CA ASN A 61 42.54 -22.98 -25.76
C ASN A 61 41.60 -23.04 -24.54
N ALA A 62 41.88 -22.22 -23.52
CA ALA A 62 41.11 -22.14 -22.28
C ALA A 62 39.61 -21.85 -22.49
N SER A 63 39.25 -20.99 -23.45
CA SER A 63 37.84 -20.69 -23.77
C SER A 63 37.08 -21.92 -24.28
N LYS A 64 37.75 -22.77 -25.07
CA LYS A 64 37.18 -24.04 -25.56
C LYS A 64 37.03 -25.06 -24.43
N VAL A 65 37.93 -25.08 -23.45
CA VAL A 65 37.79 -25.92 -22.24
C VAL A 65 36.62 -25.44 -21.38
N GLY A 66 36.50 -24.14 -21.15
CA GLY A 66 35.39 -23.54 -20.40
C GLY A 66 34.02 -23.81 -21.02
N SER A 67 33.89 -23.77 -22.35
CA SER A 67 32.61 -24.09 -23.02
C SER A 67 32.23 -25.57 -22.91
N PHE A 68 33.19 -26.50 -22.97
CA PHE A 68 32.92 -27.92 -22.70
C PHE A 68 32.49 -28.18 -21.27
N ILE A 69 33.15 -27.57 -20.27
CA ILE A 69 32.77 -27.72 -18.85
C ILE A 69 31.36 -27.17 -18.61
N ASN A 70 31.05 -25.99 -19.13
CA ASN A 70 29.72 -25.38 -19.00
C ASN A 70 28.61 -26.22 -19.67
N SER A 71 28.89 -26.87 -20.81
CA SER A 71 27.97 -27.83 -21.43
C SER A 71 27.70 -29.07 -20.55
N ILE A 72 28.73 -29.62 -19.90
CA ILE A 72 28.59 -30.75 -18.96
C ILE A 72 27.77 -30.34 -17.72
N LEU A 73 28.01 -29.15 -17.18
CA LEU A 73 27.26 -28.62 -16.04
C LEU A 73 25.79 -28.43 -16.38
N SER A 74 25.48 -27.81 -17.52
CA SER A 74 24.09 -27.63 -18.00
C SER A 74 23.38 -28.97 -18.21
N LYS A 75 24.05 -29.98 -18.80
CA LYS A 75 23.43 -31.29 -18.98
C LYS A 75 23.25 -32.06 -17.67
N LYS A 76 24.11 -31.84 -16.68
CA LYS A 76 23.95 -32.37 -15.32
C LYS A 76 22.75 -31.73 -14.61
N GLU A 77 22.57 -30.43 -14.76
CA GLU A 77 21.42 -29.69 -14.23
C GLU A 77 20.11 -30.21 -14.82
N GLU A 78 20.00 -30.29 -16.16
CA GLU A 78 18.82 -30.84 -16.87
C GLU A 78 18.41 -32.23 -16.35
N LEU A 79 19.38 -33.11 -16.07
CA LEU A 79 19.13 -34.47 -15.58
C LEU A 79 18.90 -34.57 -14.06
N MET A 80 19.22 -33.55 -13.28
CA MET A 80 18.94 -33.50 -11.83
C MET A 80 17.69 -32.69 -11.50
N THR A 81 17.20 -31.86 -12.41
CA THR A 81 15.88 -31.22 -12.29
C THR A 81 14.80 -32.28 -12.37
N LEU A 82 13.99 -32.41 -11.30
CA LEU A 82 12.80 -33.25 -11.32
C LEU A 82 11.84 -32.70 -12.37
N GLN A 83 11.67 -33.44 -13.49
CA GLN A 83 10.64 -33.09 -14.48
C GLN A 83 9.27 -33.12 -13.80
N ASP A 84 8.56 -32.00 -13.89
CA ASP A 84 7.22 -31.87 -13.32
C ASP A 84 6.26 -32.75 -14.12
N THR A 85 6.09 -34.00 -13.66
CA THR A 85 5.23 -34.93 -14.37
C THR A 85 3.80 -34.42 -14.26
N MET A 86 3.20 -34.00 -15.38
CA MET A 86 1.78 -33.67 -15.53
C MET A 86 0.84 -34.88 -15.32
N ARG A 87 1.24 -35.85 -14.49
CA ARG A 87 0.46 -37.00 -14.07
C ARG A 87 -0.58 -36.58 -13.04
N LYS A 88 -1.71 -36.11 -13.59
CA LYS A 88 -3.08 -36.11 -13.01
C LYS A 88 -3.14 -36.07 -11.47
N LYS A 89 -3.57 -34.92 -10.93
CA LYS A 89 -4.09 -34.68 -9.58
C LYS A 89 -4.50 -36.00 -8.90
N GLN A 90 -3.77 -36.41 -7.85
CA GLN A 90 -3.89 -37.74 -7.25
C GLN A 90 -5.30 -37.92 -6.65
N GLN A 91 -6.18 -38.57 -7.41
CA GLN A 91 -7.61 -38.62 -7.10
C GLN A 91 -7.85 -39.47 -5.86
N ILE A 92 -8.43 -38.87 -4.82
CA ILE A 92 -8.79 -39.57 -3.59
C ILE A 92 -9.90 -40.58 -3.93
N ASN A 93 -9.60 -41.87 -3.83
CA ASN A 93 -10.61 -42.91 -4.00
C ASN A 93 -11.51 -42.97 -2.75
N CYS A 94 -12.65 -42.29 -2.82
CA CYS A 94 -13.61 -42.17 -1.72
C CYS A 94 -14.14 -43.51 -1.21
N LYS A 95 -14.20 -44.57 -2.05
CA LYS A 95 -14.76 -45.86 -1.66
C LYS A 95 -13.78 -46.71 -0.84
N ASP A 96 -12.49 -46.59 -1.12
CA ASP A 96 -11.45 -47.39 -0.45
C ASP A 96 -10.89 -46.67 0.79
N ASN A 97 -10.85 -45.34 0.77
CA ASN A 97 -10.25 -44.54 1.85
C ASN A 97 -11.23 -44.15 2.97
N PHE A 98 -12.55 -44.20 2.76
CA PHE A 98 -13.56 -43.73 3.73
C PHE A 98 -14.69 -44.73 3.94
N TRP A 99 -15.24 -44.76 5.16
CA TRP A 99 -16.49 -45.49 5.46
C TRP A 99 -17.55 -44.58 6.10
N PRO A 100 -18.84 -44.75 5.79
CA PRO A 100 -19.90 -44.03 6.47
C PRO A 100 -20.05 -44.49 7.93
N VAL A 101 -20.16 -43.53 8.85
CA VAL A 101 -20.46 -43.80 10.26
C VAL A 101 -21.90 -44.34 10.40
N SER A 102 -22.06 -45.37 11.23
CA SER A 102 -23.36 -45.98 11.51
C SER A 102 -23.44 -46.43 12.98
N PRO A 103 -24.63 -46.62 13.56
CA PRO A 103 -24.74 -47.14 14.93
C PRO A 103 -24.06 -48.50 15.13
N ARG A 104 -23.99 -49.33 14.08
CA ARG A 104 -23.34 -50.66 14.11
C ARG A 104 -21.81 -50.58 14.15
N THR A 105 -21.21 -49.44 13.80
CA THR A 105 -19.75 -49.26 13.74
C THR A 105 -19.19 -48.44 14.91
N LYS A 106 -19.98 -48.16 15.96
CA LYS A 106 -19.56 -47.33 17.11
C LYS A 106 -18.25 -47.78 17.76
N THR A 107 -18.06 -49.06 18.06
CA THR A 107 -16.81 -49.56 18.67
C THR A 107 -15.58 -49.33 17.78
N ALA A 108 -15.74 -49.42 16.45
CA ALA A 108 -14.67 -49.13 15.50
C ALA A 108 -14.41 -47.62 15.36
N LEU A 109 -15.46 -46.79 15.49
CA LEU A 109 -15.36 -45.34 15.55
C LEU A 109 -14.55 -44.89 16.76
N ASP A 110 -14.91 -45.37 17.95
CA ASP A 110 -14.23 -45.02 19.21
C ASP A 110 -12.77 -45.48 19.21
N ALA A 111 -12.48 -46.66 18.65
CA ALA A 111 -11.10 -47.12 18.46
C ALA A 111 -10.30 -46.22 17.51
N TRP A 112 -10.89 -45.79 16.40
CA TRP A 112 -10.24 -44.92 15.42
C TRP A 112 -10.00 -43.50 15.97
N PHE A 113 -10.95 -42.94 16.72
CA PHE A 113 -10.76 -41.62 17.34
C PHE A 113 -9.81 -41.64 18.54
N LYS A 114 -9.68 -42.77 19.25
CA LYS A 114 -8.57 -42.98 20.21
C LYS A 114 -7.21 -43.05 19.53
N ASP A 115 -7.10 -43.74 18.39
CA ASP A 115 -5.90 -43.75 17.56
C ASP A 115 -5.54 -42.34 17.04
N LEU A 116 -6.56 -41.54 16.68
CA LEU A 116 -6.41 -40.14 16.30
C LEU A 116 -5.95 -39.28 17.49
N ALA A 117 -6.53 -39.43 18.68
CA ALA A 117 -6.12 -38.69 19.88
C ALA A 117 -4.69 -39.03 20.32
N GLY A 118 -4.26 -40.29 20.13
CA GLY A 118 -2.93 -40.79 20.45
C GLY A 118 -1.84 -40.42 19.43
N ASN A 119 -0.83 -41.28 19.30
CA ASN A 119 0.39 -41.02 18.50
C ASN A 119 0.43 -41.71 17.12
N LYS A 120 -0.68 -42.34 16.67
CA LYS A 120 -0.68 -43.07 15.38
C LYS A 120 -0.39 -42.13 14.20
N PRO A 121 0.41 -42.54 13.18
CA PRO A 121 0.73 -41.67 12.04
C PRO A 121 -0.51 -41.32 11.20
N LEU A 122 -0.65 -40.04 10.84
CA LEU A 122 -1.82 -39.53 10.09
C LEU A 122 -2.00 -40.21 8.72
N LEU A 123 -0.91 -40.56 8.03
CA LEU A 123 -0.95 -41.31 6.77
C LEU A 123 -1.52 -42.74 6.94
N SER A 124 -1.41 -43.34 8.12
CA SER A 124 -2.08 -44.61 8.43
C SER A 124 -3.58 -44.44 8.64
N LEU A 125 -4.01 -43.31 9.21
CA LEU A 125 -5.41 -42.99 9.49
C LEU A 125 -6.15 -42.57 8.22
N ALA A 126 -5.49 -41.88 7.29
CA ALA A 126 -6.07 -41.39 6.04
C ALA A 126 -6.55 -42.50 5.07
N LYS A 127 -5.96 -43.70 5.13
CA LYS A 127 -6.32 -44.85 4.26
C LYS A 127 -7.69 -45.45 4.58
N LYS A 128 -8.27 -45.08 5.72
CA LYS A 128 -9.44 -45.71 6.29
C LYS A 128 -9.94 -44.76 7.37
N ALA A 129 -10.73 -43.76 6.97
CA ALA A 129 -11.26 -42.71 7.83
C ALA A 129 -12.81 -42.71 7.90
N PRO A 130 -13.41 -42.36 9.05
CA PRO A 130 -14.86 -42.26 9.19
C PRO A 130 -15.42 -41.02 8.49
N SER A 131 -16.53 -41.16 7.77
CA SER A 131 -17.30 -40.05 7.18
C SER A 131 -18.67 -39.89 7.84
N PHE A 132 -19.01 -38.64 8.15
CA PHE A 132 -20.21 -38.25 8.90
C PHE A 132 -21.20 -37.52 7.98
N ASN A 133 -22.49 -37.70 8.23
CA ASN A 133 -23.55 -36.98 7.51
C ASN A 133 -23.78 -35.58 8.07
N LYS A 134 -23.62 -35.39 9.39
CA LYS A 134 -23.69 -34.09 10.06
C LYS A 134 -22.31 -33.68 10.52
N LYS A 135 -21.89 -32.44 10.23
CA LYS A 135 -20.61 -31.90 10.69
C LYS A 135 -20.59 -31.65 12.21
N GLU A 136 -21.75 -31.36 12.79
CA GLU A 136 -21.99 -31.27 14.24
C GLU A 136 -21.46 -32.50 15.02
N GLU A 137 -21.69 -33.71 14.49
CA GLU A 137 -21.25 -34.98 15.11
C GLU A 137 -19.72 -35.09 15.16
N ILE A 138 -19.00 -34.49 14.20
CA ILE A 138 -17.53 -34.47 14.20
C ILE A 138 -17.02 -33.67 15.40
N LEU A 139 -17.61 -32.52 15.69
CA LEU A 139 -17.22 -31.66 16.82
C LEU A 139 -17.41 -32.36 18.17
N ILE A 140 -18.54 -33.07 18.32
CA ILE A 140 -18.86 -33.89 19.49
C ILE A 140 -17.82 -35.02 19.67
N VAL A 141 -17.61 -35.85 18.64
CA VAL A 141 -16.73 -37.03 18.73
C VAL A 141 -15.27 -36.64 18.94
N LEU A 142 -14.80 -35.54 18.34
CA LEU A 142 -13.47 -34.98 18.58
C LEU A 142 -13.27 -34.56 20.05
N CYS A 143 -14.27 -33.88 20.64
CA CYS A 143 -14.25 -33.47 22.04
C CYS A 143 -14.34 -34.66 23.01
N ASP A 144 -15.22 -35.63 22.73
CA ASP A 144 -15.42 -36.80 23.58
C ASP A 144 -14.19 -37.70 23.65
N ASN A 145 -13.44 -37.81 22.55
CA ASN A 145 -12.18 -38.54 22.50
C ASN A 145 -10.94 -37.68 22.87
N GLN A 146 -11.14 -36.42 23.30
CA GLN A 146 -10.06 -35.50 23.69
C GLN A 146 -8.95 -35.35 22.63
N VAL A 147 -9.33 -35.28 21.36
CA VAL A 147 -8.36 -35.12 20.26
C VAL A 147 -7.67 -33.76 20.39
N ASN A 148 -6.35 -33.71 20.16
CA ASN A 148 -5.63 -32.43 20.21
C ASN A 148 -5.98 -31.55 18.98
N MET A 149 -5.84 -30.22 19.13
CA MET A 149 -6.34 -29.26 18.13
C MET A 149 -5.72 -29.43 16.74
N GLN A 150 -4.41 -29.72 16.65
CA GLN A 150 -3.72 -29.96 15.39
C GLN A 150 -4.30 -31.18 14.64
N ARG A 151 -4.53 -32.29 15.36
CA ARG A 151 -5.12 -33.50 14.78
C ARG A 151 -6.62 -33.36 14.49
N ALA A 152 -7.34 -32.55 15.26
CA ALA A 152 -8.72 -32.19 15.01
C ALA A 152 -8.85 -31.35 13.72
N ALA A 153 -8.03 -30.31 13.56
CA ALA A 153 -7.96 -29.51 12.33
C ALA A 153 -7.55 -30.35 11.11
N TRP A 154 -6.61 -31.29 11.27
CA TRP A 154 -6.29 -32.27 10.22
C TRP A 154 -7.50 -33.14 9.83
N PHE A 155 -8.26 -33.64 10.80
CA PHE A 155 -9.45 -34.44 10.50
C PHE A 155 -10.56 -33.63 9.82
N ILE A 156 -10.71 -32.36 10.20
CA ILE A 156 -11.61 -31.40 9.53
C ILE A 156 -11.19 -31.19 8.07
N LYS A 157 -9.90 -30.95 7.80
CA LYS A 157 -9.33 -30.86 6.44
C LYS A 157 -9.57 -32.15 5.64
N LEU A 158 -9.39 -33.32 6.25
CA LEU A 158 -9.65 -34.62 5.63
C LEU A 158 -11.15 -34.82 5.31
N SER A 159 -12.04 -34.39 6.20
CA SER A 159 -13.50 -34.42 5.98
C SER A 159 -13.93 -33.48 4.86
N ALA A 160 -13.33 -32.28 4.76
CA ALA A 160 -13.58 -31.35 3.66
C ALA A 160 -13.09 -31.92 2.31
N ALA A 161 -11.88 -32.51 2.27
CA ALA A 161 -11.36 -33.18 1.08
C ALA A 161 -12.22 -34.38 0.63
N TYR A 162 -12.81 -35.12 1.58
CA TYR A 162 -13.81 -36.15 1.29
C TYR A 162 -15.09 -35.57 0.70
N THR A 163 -15.67 -34.53 1.31
CA THR A 163 -16.88 -33.89 0.79
C THR A 163 -16.66 -33.35 -0.63
N LEU A 164 -15.52 -32.70 -0.88
CA LEU A 164 -15.11 -32.29 -2.24
C LEU A 164 -15.09 -33.45 -3.22
N SER A 165 -14.27 -34.46 -2.96
CA SER A 165 -14.09 -35.63 -3.84
C SER A 165 -15.42 -36.37 -4.09
N PHE A 166 -16.30 -36.42 -3.10
CA PHE A 166 -17.63 -37.01 -3.21
C PHE A 166 -18.59 -36.15 -4.05
N THR A 167 -18.55 -34.82 -3.94
CA THR A 167 -19.35 -33.92 -4.79
C THR A 167 -18.90 -33.94 -6.25
N GLU A 168 -17.59 -33.91 -6.53
CA GLU A 168 -17.02 -34.03 -7.88
C GLU A 168 -17.52 -35.30 -8.59
N SER A 169 -17.61 -36.42 -7.87
CA SER A 169 -18.04 -37.72 -8.42
C SER A 169 -19.52 -37.81 -8.87
N LYS A 170 -20.36 -36.81 -8.57
CA LYS A 170 -21.82 -36.88 -8.77
C LYS A 170 -22.38 -36.06 -9.94
N ASN A 171 -21.53 -35.45 -10.77
CA ASN A 171 -21.90 -34.77 -12.04
C ASN A 171 -23.03 -33.70 -11.98
N LYS A 172 -23.41 -33.21 -10.79
CA LYS A 172 -24.35 -32.08 -10.67
C LYS A 172 -23.61 -30.75 -10.92
N LYS A 173 -24.33 -29.72 -11.38
CA LYS A 173 -23.81 -28.35 -11.60
C LYS A 173 -22.84 -27.96 -10.49
N ARG A 174 -21.67 -27.41 -10.84
CA ARG A 174 -20.60 -26.99 -9.90
C ARG A 174 -21.17 -26.03 -8.86
N SER A 175 -21.55 -26.56 -7.70
CA SER A 175 -21.71 -25.77 -6.49
C SER A 175 -20.31 -25.49 -5.97
N ILE A 176 -19.96 -24.23 -5.79
CA ILE A 176 -18.73 -23.84 -5.09
C ILE A 176 -18.87 -24.37 -3.66
N TYR A 177 -17.99 -25.30 -3.28
CA TYR A 177 -17.89 -25.80 -1.91
C TYR A 177 -16.66 -25.14 -1.31
N ASP A 178 -16.85 -24.11 -0.49
CA ASP A 178 -15.76 -23.56 0.30
C ASP A 178 -15.75 -24.22 1.68
N PRO A 179 -14.70 -24.97 2.07
CA PRO A 179 -14.57 -25.49 3.42
C PRO A 179 -14.62 -24.40 4.49
N ALA A 180 -14.09 -23.21 4.25
CA ALA A 180 -14.06 -22.14 5.24
C ALA A 180 -15.47 -21.65 5.55
N VAL A 181 -16.26 -21.30 4.54
CA VAL A 181 -17.67 -20.91 4.70
C VAL A 181 -18.51 -22.05 5.29
N GLU A 182 -18.36 -23.30 4.81
CA GLU A 182 -19.13 -24.44 5.35
C GLU A 182 -18.83 -24.63 6.85
N TRP A 183 -17.56 -24.68 7.23
CA TRP A 183 -17.18 -24.91 8.63
C TRP A 183 -17.45 -23.70 9.53
N THR A 184 -17.45 -22.48 8.99
CA THR A 184 -17.89 -21.26 9.70
C THR A 184 -19.37 -21.34 10.05
N GLY A 185 -20.23 -21.58 9.06
CA GLY A 185 -21.66 -21.76 9.31
C GLY A 185 -21.96 -22.90 10.29
N ASN A 186 -21.25 -24.04 10.17
CA ASN A 186 -21.44 -25.18 11.08
C ASN A 186 -20.94 -24.92 12.51
N ILE A 187 -19.76 -24.32 12.71
CA ILE A 187 -19.23 -24.05 14.05
C ILE A 187 -20.04 -22.96 14.76
N ILE A 188 -20.44 -21.91 14.03
CA ILE A 188 -21.33 -20.85 14.52
C ILE A 188 -22.68 -21.46 14.93
N LYS A 189 -23.30 -22.27 14.06
CA LYS A 189 -24.57 -22.94 14.36
C LYS A 189 -24.47 -23.81 15.62
N PHE A 190 -23.47 -24.69 15.68
CA PHE A 190 -23.27 -25.58 16.82
C PHE A 190 -23.05 -24.79 18.12
N MET A 191 -22.19 -23.78 18.12
CA MET A 191 -21.95 -22.94 19.30
C MET A 191 -23.20 -22.13 19.71
N ARG A 192 -24.01 -21.64 18.75
CA ARG A 192 -25.30 -21.00 19.06
C ARG A 192 -26.28 -21.99 19.72
N GLU A 193 -26.32 -23.26 19.28
CA GLU A 193 -27.15 -24.32 19.88
C GLU A 193 -26.71 -24.72 21.30
N LEU A 194 -25.44 -24.50 21.67
CA LEU A 194 -24.96 -24.72 23.05
C LEU A 194 -25.41 -23.63 24.03
N LEU A 195 -25.66 -22.38 23.57
CA LEU A 195 -25.94 -21.24 24.46
C LEU A 195 -27.13 -21.44 25.43
N PRO A 196 -28.29 -22.01 25.04
CA PRO A 196 -29.39 -22.25 25.97
C PRO A 196 -29.01 -23.26 27.07
N LYS A 197 -28.28 -24.33 26.73
CA LYS A 197 -27.81 -25.34 27.70
C LYS A 197 -26.73 -24.78 28.63
N LEU A 198 -25.87 -23.89 28.14
CA LEU A 198 -24.92 -23.15 28.98
C LEU A 198 -25.64 -22.21 29.95
N HIS A 199 -26.71 -21.55 29.51
CA HIS A 199 -27.51 -20.68 30.35
C HIS A 199 -28.17 -21.47 31.49
N GLU A 200 -28.79 -22.61 31.20
CA GLU A 200 -29.37 -23.53 32.19
C GLU A 200 -28.29 -24.09 33.14
N TYR A 201 -27.11 -24.48 32.62
CA TYR A 201 -25.97 -24.94 33.43
C TYR A 201 -25.58 -23.95 34.53
N PHE A 202 -25.47 -22.67 34.19
CA PHE A 202 -25.04 -21.64 35.14
C PHE A 202 -26.15 -21.27 36.14
N GLN A 203 -27.43 -21.29 35.74
CA GLN A 203 -28.55 -21.14 36.67
C GLN A 203 -28.60 -22.28 37.70
N LEU A 204 -28.52 -23.54 37.26
CA LEU A 204 -28.52 -24.72 38.15
C LEU A 204 -27.30 -24.77 39.09
N GLY A 205 -26.22 -24.03 38.76
CA GLY A 205 -25.06 -23.85 39.64
C GLY A 205 -25.33 -22.89 40.81
N ALA A 206 -26.18 -21.87 40.61
CA ALA A 206 -26.53 -20.89 41.64
C ALA A 206 -27.46 -21.51 42.71
N ASP A 207 -28.48 -22.26 42.29
CA ASP A 207 -29.47 -22.86 43.19
C ASP A 207 -28.86 -23.85 44.21
N LYS A 208 -27.79 -24.57 43.80
CA LYS A 208 -27.07 -25.51 44.68
C LYS A 208 -26.31 -24.81 45.81
N ASN A 209 -25.85 -23.57 45.63
CA ASN A 209 -25.26 -22.79 46.72
C ASN A 209 -26.30 -22.31 47.73
N ILE A 210 -27.55 -22.11 47.31
CA ILE A 210 -28.64 -21.65 48.19
C ILE A 210 -29.14 -22.81 49.06
N GLN A 211 -29.28 -24.02 48.51
CA GLN A 211 -29.75 -25.19 49.29
C GLN A 211 -28.66 -25.88 50.14
N GLY A 212 -27.38 -25.59 49.93
CA GLY A 212 -26.28 -26.18 50.70
C GLY A 212 -25.99 -25.54 52.06
N SER A 213 -26.69 -24.47 52.44
CA SER A 213 -26.35 -23.64 53.61
C SER A 213 -26.97 -24.08 54.95
N SER A 214 -27.51 -25.30 55.04
CA SER A 214 -27.92 -25.92 56.30
C SER A 214 -27.25 -27.28 56.50
N ASN A 215 -26.50 -27.42 57.60
CA ASN A 215 -25.73 -28.60 58.03
C ASN A 215 -24.51 -28.97 57.18
N PHE A 216 -23.35 -28.37 57.45
CA PHE A 216 -22.32 -29.03 58.29
C PHE A 216 -21.12 -28.11 58.54
N SER A 217 -20.71 -27.99 59.80
CA SER A 217 -19.51 -27.29 60.22
C SER A 217 -18.29 -28.23 60.25
N SER A 218 -17.30 -27.99 59.39
CA SER A 218 -15.86 -28.29 59.57
C SER A 218 -15.13 -28.02 58.25
N GLY A 219 -14.12 -27.15 58.25
CA GLY A 219 -13.49 -26.67 57.01
C GLY A 219 -12.42 -27.60 56.43
N ILE A 220 -12.33 -27.61 55.10
CA ILE A 220 -11.10 -27.88 54.32
C ILE A 220 -11.08 -26.88 53.15
N ASN A 221 -9.93 -26.24 52.91
CA ASN A 221 -9.71 -25.36 51.76
C ASN A 221 -9.74 -26.12 50.44
N LEU A 222 -10.39 -25.56 49.41
CA LEU A 222 -10.21 -26.00 48.02
C LEU A 222 -9.87 -24.83 47.08
N GLY A 223 -8.85 -24.06 47.46
CA GLY A 223 -8.26 -23.02 46.61
C GLY A 223 -7.19 -23.57 45.66
N HIS A 224 -7.59 -24.16 44.53
CA HIS A 224 -6.76 -24.28 43.32
C HIS A 224 -7.58 -24.74 42.11
N MET A 225 -7.10 -24.42 40.89
CA MET A 225 -7.57 -24.84 39.54
C MET A 225 -8.23 -23.77 38.65
N ILE A 226 -7.70 -22.55 38.61
CA ILE A 226 -7.66 -21.75 37.35
C ILE A 226 -6.25 -21.15 37.19
N SER A 227 -5.36 -21.91 36.55
CA SER A 227 -4.06 -21.39 36.09
C SER A 227 -4.26 -20.74 34.73
N ALA A 228 -4.16 -19.40 34.66
CA ALA A 228 -4.14 -18.69 33.39
C ALA A 228 -2.83 -18.95 32.63
N PRO A 229 -2.85 -19.09 31.29
CA PRO A 229 -1.62 -19.09 30.51
C PRO A 229 -1.01 -17.67 30.52
N SER A 230 0.30 -17.59 30.76
CA SER A 230 1.05 -16.34 30.67
C SER A 230 1.21 -15.91 29.22
N VAL A 231 0.72 -14.72 28.87
CA VAL A 231 1.02 -14.07 27.58
C VAL A 231 2.43 -13.48 27.67
N SER A 232 3.35 -13.97 26.85
CA SER A 232 4.68 -13.39 26.67
C SER A 232 4.65 -12.37 25.53
N SER A 233 5.08 -11.13 25.81
CA SER A 233 5.19 -10.03 24.83
C SER A 233 6.14 -10.36 23.67
N PRO A 234 5.94 -9.77 22.48
CA PRO A 234 6.86 -9.94 21.36
C PRO A 234 8.16 -9.15 21.59
N ALA A 235 9.30 -9.80 21.36
CA ALA A 235 10.61 -9.16 21.37
C ALA A 235 11.26 -9.24 19.97
N THR A 236 12.01 -8.20 19.62
CA THR A 236 12.59 -7.95 18.30
C THR A 236 13.69 -8.94 17.90
N ALA A 237 13.81 -9.17 16.59
CA ALA A 237 14.79 -10.10 16.03
C ALA A 237 16.18 -9.47 15.88
N HIS A 238 17.20 -10.10 16.49
CA HIS A 238 18.61 -9.92 16.14
C HIS A 238 19.34 -11.29 16.13
N SER A 239 20.36 -11.38 15.28
CA SER A 239 21.06 -12.62 14.87
C SER A 239 21.98 -13.24 15.95
N PRO A 240 22.39 -14.52 15.79
CA PRO A 240 22.87 -15.35 16.90
C PRO A 240 24.40 -15.36 17.10
N LEU A 241 24.83 -15.76 18.31
CA LEU A 241 26.20 -16.20 18.62
C LEU A 241 26.20 -17.53 19.40
N THR A 242 27.33 -18.23 19.33
CA THR A 242 27.54 -19.66 19.63
C THR A 242 27.90 -19.99 21.09
N ALA A 243 27.45 -21.13 21.63
CA ALA A 243 28.25 -21.99 22.54
C ALA A 243 27.63 -23.39 22.80
N ASN A 244 28.51 -24.36 23.06
CA ASN A 244 28.34 -25.82 23.08
C ASN A 244 27.77 -26.47 24.37
N THR A 245 27.15 -27.66 24.17
CA THR A 245 27.20 -28.92 24.97
C THR A 245 27.00 -28.95 26.50
N LEU A 246 26.14 -29.87 26.97
CA LEU A 246 26.60 -31.15 27.58
C LEU A 246 25.46 -32.17 27.79
N THR A 247 25.83 -33.45 27.96
CA THR A 247 24.97 -34.65 28.01
C THR A 247 24.77 -35.20 29.42
N SER A 248 23.66 -35.90 29.69
CA SER A 248 23.69 -37.17 30.45
C SER A 248 22.37 -37.95 30.40
N THR A 249 22.48 -39.26 30.64
CA THR A 249 21.44 -40.29 30.57
C THR A 249 20.82 -40.59 31.94
N ASN A 250 19.59 -41.14 31.98
CA ASN A 250 19.33 -42.49 32.53
C ASN A 250 17.83 -42.87 32.52
N CYS A 251 17.56 -44.12 32.19
CA CYS A 251 16.33 -44.83 32.53
C CYS A 251 16.61 -45.84 33.66
N PRO A 252 15.58 -46.31 34.37
CA PRO A 252 15.50 -47.72 34.71
C PRO A 252 14.15 -48.36 34.32
N SER A 253 14.07 -49.68 34.47
CA SER A 253 13.09 -50.57 33.81
C SER A 253 12.51 -51.64 34.77
N TYR A 254 11.58 -52.47 34.24
CA TYR A 254 10.92 -53.63 34.88
C TYR A 254 9.81 -53.29 35.92
N SER A 255 8.80 -54.14 36.16
CA SER A 255 8.58 -55.56 35.80
C SER A 255 7.11 -55.92 35.46
N THR A 256 6.92 -57.12 34.92
CA THR A 256 5.64 -57.74 34.50
C THR A 256 4.85 -58.42 35.62
N ASN A 257 3.54 -58.59 35.44
CA ASN A 257 2.84 -59.85 35.76
C ASN A 257 1.48 -59.98 35.03
N ALA A 258 1.06 -61.21 34.74
CA ALA A 258 -0.16 -61.53 34.01
C ALA A 258 -0.76 -62.88 34.45
N SER A 259 -2.10 -63.01 34.50
CA SER A 259 -2.77 -64.33 34.49
C SER A 259 -4.29 -64.28 34.21
N SER A 260 -4.73 -65.28 33.43
CA SER A 260 -6.05 -65.96 33.43
C SER A 260 -7.36 -65.23 33.05
N ASN A 261 -7.84 -65.60 31.85
CA ASN A 261 -9.24 -65.70 31.38
C ASN A 261 -10.02 -66.82 32.15
N PRO A 262 -11.38 -67.00 32.05
CA PRO A 262 -12.10 -67.10 30.77
C PRO A 262 -13.60 -66.66 30.66
N SER A 263 -13.99 -66.47 29.39
CA SER A 263 -15.28 -66.76 28.73
C SER A 263 -16.62 -66.72 29.50
N GLY A 264 -17.50 -65.82 29.06
CA GLY A 264 -18.97 -65.89 29.25
C GLY A 264 -19.69 -65.13 28.13
N SER A 265 -20.63 -65.78 27.44
CA SER A 265 -21.35 -65.24 26.28
C SER A 265 -22.84 -65.02 26.57
N ILE A 266 -23.51 -64.28 25.67
CA ILE A 266 -24.97 -64.27 25.35
C ILE A 266 -25.79 -63.00 25.74
N LEU A 267 -26.60 -62.61 24.75
CA LEU A 267 -27.80 -61.75 24.71
C LEU A 267 -27.71 -60.21 24.85
N CYS A 268 -28.10 -59.56 23.75
CA CYS A 268 -28.71 -58.23 23.74
C CYS A 268 -30.15 -58.30 24.27
N SER A 269 -30.60 -57.26 24.99
CA SER A 269 -31.98 -56.77 24.96
C SER A 269 -32.03 -55.37 25.57
N GLY A 270 -32.85 -54.49 25.00
CA GLY A 270 -33.16 -53.20 25.59
C GLY A 270 -34.63 -53.13 25.96
N SER A 271 -34.93 -52.56 27.12
CA SER A 271 -36.16 -51.82 27.39
C SER A 271 -35.89 -50.85 28.54
N GLY A 272 -36.64 -49.75 28.58
CA GLY A 272 -36.49 -48.76 29.65
C GLY A 272 -37.35 -49.08 30.87
N SER A 273 -37.06 -48.41 31.98
CA SER A 273 -38.06 -48.02 32.98
C SER A 273 -37.62 -46.72 33.66
N PRO A 274 -38.58 -45.86 34.08
CA PRO A 274 -38.28 -44.47 34.41
C PRO A 274 -37.92 -44.28 35.88
N ILE A 275 -36.97 -43.38 36.17
CA ILE A 275 -36.85 -42.57 37.39
C ILE A 275 -35.73 -41.51 37.17
N SER A 276 -35.94 -40.29 37.66
CA SER A 276 -34.95 -39.17 37.71
C SER A 276 -34.61 -38.42 36.40
N GLY A 277 -35.60 -37.75 35.80
CA GLY A 277 -35.40 -36.78 34.69
C GLY A 277 -34.56 -35.51 35.04
N ILE A 278 -34.12 -35.36 36.29
CA ILE A 278 -33.21 -34.28 36.71
C ILE A 278 -31.75 -34.61 36.36
N GLY A 279 -31.40 -35.92 36.30
CA GLY A 279 -30.03 -36.36 36.02
C GLY A 279 -29.59 -36.16 34.57
N SER A 280 -30.50 -36.35 33.61
CA SER A 280 -30.21 -36.20 32.17
C SER A 280 -29.92 -34.76 31.79
N ASN A 281 -30.76 -33.81 32.22
CA ASN A 281 -30.63 -32.40 31.83
C ASN A 281 -29.35 -31.77 32.38
N PHE A 282 -28.97 -32.09 33.63
CA PHE A 282 -27.73 -31.58 34.22
C PHE A 282 -26.48 -32.11 33.51
N GLU A 283 -26.50 -33.37 33.05
CA GLU A 283 -25.38 -33.95 32.30
C GLU A 283 -25.28 -33.38 30.88
N ASP A 284 -26.42 -33.13 30.22
CA ASP A 284 -26.49 -32.40 28.95
C ASP A 284 -25.93 -30.97 29.07
N CYS A 285 -26.26 -30.27 30.16
CA CYS A 285 -25.74 -28.94 30.50
C CYS A 285 -24.22 -28.97 30.76
N ARG A 286 -23.72 -29.98 31.50
CA ARG A 286 -22.28 -30.19 31.71
C ARG A 286 -21.55 -30.45 30.39
N ASN A 287 -22.14 -31.27 29.52
CA ASN A 287 -21.60 -31.57 28.20
C ASN A 287 -21.57 -30.32 27.30
N ALA A 288 -22.57 -29.43 27.37
CA ALA A 288 -22.53 -28.15 26.65
C ALA A 288 -21.31 -27.29 27.05
N LEU A 289 -20.97 -27.21 28.34
CA LEU A 289 -19.76 -26.51 28.79
C LEU A 289 -18.46 -27.20 28.34
N LYS A 290 -18.44 -28.53 28.32
CA LYS A 290 -17.31 -29.33 27.79
C LYS A 290 -17.10 -29.06 26.30
N TYR A 291 -18.17 -29.11 25.49
CA TYR A 291 -18.12 -28.84 24.06
C TYR A 291 -17.72 -27.39 23.78
N TRP A 292 -18.28 -26.41 24.49
CA TRP A 292 -17.89 -25.00 24.34
C TRP A 292 -16.39 -24.79 24.59
N LYS A 293 -15.85 -25.31 25.71
CA LYS A 293 -14.42 -25.18 26.07
C LYS A 293 -13.48 -25.87 25.08
N TYR A 294 -13.95 -26.88 24.35
CA TYR A 294 -13.19 -27.54 23.31
C TYR A 294 -13.28 -26.76 21.99
N CYS A 295 -14.49 -26.37 21.60
CA CYS A 295 -14.75 -25.59 20.39
C CYS A 295 -14.05 -24.23 20.41
N THR A 296 -14.03 -23.48 21.52
CA THR A 296 -13.30 -22.19 21.57
C THR A 296 -11.81 -22.33 21.25
N ARG A 297 -11.16 -23.40 21.73
CA ARG A 297 -9.76 -23.72 21.38
C ARG A 297 -9.63 -24.10 19.91
N LEU A 298 -10.53 -24.97 19.43
CA LEU A 298 -10.53 -25.43 18.05
C LEU A 298 -10.76 -24.30 17.06
N CYS A 299 -11.65 -23.36 17.36
CA CYS A 299 -11.92 -22.16 16.56
C CYS A 299 -10.67 -21.31 16.35
N LYS A 300 -9.77 -21.20 17.33
CA LYS A 300 -8.53 -20.43 17.14
C LYS A 300 -7.58 -21.12 16.17
N TYR A 301 -7.37 -22.43 16.31
CA TYR A 301 -6.60 -23.22 15.34
C TYR A 301 -7.23 -23.22 13.94
N MET A 302 -8.56 -23.31 13.85
CA MET A 302 -9.27 -23.23 12.57
C MET A 302 -9.14 -21.84 11.93
N HIS A 303 -9.18 -20.78 12.72
CA HIS A 303 -8.97 -19.40 12.24
C HIS A 303 -7.53 -19.20 11.74
N GLU A 304 -6.53 -19.67 12.48
CA GLU A 304 -5.10 -19.60 12.10
C GLU A 304 -4.76 -20.45 10.87
N GLU A 305 -5.48 -21.55 10.64
CA GLU A 305 -5.32 -22.45 9.48
C GLU A 305 -6.23 -22.11 8.29
N SER A 306 -6.87 -20.93 8.30
CA SER A 306 -7.82 -20.45 7.27
C SER A 306 -8.97 -21.41 6.96
N LEU A 307 -9.46 -22.11 8.00
CA LEU A 307 -10.64 -22.99 7.97
C LEU A 307 -11.92 -22.27 8.42
N LEU A 308 -11.87 -20.96 8.65
CA LEU A 308 -13.01 -20.11 8.95
C LEU A 308 -12.97 -18.86 8.08
N ASP A 309 -14.14 -18.39 7.63
CA ASP A 309 -14.29 -17.05 7.08
C ASP A 309 -14.10 -16.05 8.22
N ARG A 310 -13.01 -15.29 8.15
CA ARG A 310 -12.62 -14.34 9.20
C ARG A 310 -13.66 -13.23 9.40
N GLN A 311 -14.31 -12.77 8.33
CA GLN A 311 -15.24 -11.65 8.41
C GLN A 311 -16.58 -12.08 9.01
N GLU A 312 -17.16 -13.18 8.55
CA GLU A 312 -18.39 -13.76 9.10
C GLU A 312 -18.19 -14.14 10.58
N PHE A 313 -17.07 -14.80 10.90
CA PHE A 313 -16.77 -15.27 12.25
C PHE A 313 -16.56 -14.11 13.25
N LEU A 314 -15.84 -13.05 12.88
CA LEU A 314 -15.69 -11.87 13.75
C LEU A 314 -17.01 -11.09 13.92
N ASN A 315 -17.85 -10.98 12.88
CA ASN A 315 -19.18 -10.38 13.03
C ASN A 315 -20.09 -11.24 13.94
N TRP A 316 -19.99 -12.57 13.91
CA TRP A 316 -20.70 -13.41 14.88
C TRP A 316 -20.25 -13.18 16.33
N ILE A 317 -18.95 -12.94 16.58
CA ILE A 317 -18.48 -12.56 17.92
C ILE A 317 -19.11 -11.24 18.37
N LEU A 318 -19.27 -10.26 17.47
CA LEU A 318 -19.98 -9.01 17.78
C LEU A 318 -21.47 -9.26 18.10
N GLU A 319 -22.17 -10.07 17.30
CA GLU A 319 -23.55 -10.48 17.59
C GLU A 319 -23.68 -11.18 18.95
N LEU A 320 -22.68 -11.98 19.34
CA LEU A 320 -22.67 -12.70 20.61
C LEU A 320 -22.54 -11.73 21.81
N ILE A 321 -21.72 -10.69 21.69
CA ILE A 321 -21.59 -9.61 22.68
C ILE A 321 -22.86 -8.73 22.73
N GLU A 322 -23.51 -8.49 21.59
CA GLU A 322 -24.79 -7.78 21.55
C GLU A 322 -25.96 -8.59 22.13
N LYS A 323 -25.96 -9.91 21.90
CA LYS A 323 -26.93 -10.82 22.53
C LYS A 323 -26.72 -10.90 24.04
N MET A 324 -25.47 -10.90 24.49
CA MET A 324 -25.08 -10.80 25.91
C MET A 324 -25.60 -9.51 26.58
N ARG A 325 -25.68 -8.39 25.82
CA ARG A 325 -26.26 -7.12 26.27
C ARG A 325 -27.78 -7.16 26.39
N SER A 326 -28.46 -7.67 25.35
CA SER A 326 -29.92 -7.64 25.24
C SER A 326 -30.64 -8.71 26.08
N GLN A 327 -30.00 -9.84 26.34
CA GLN A 327 -30.60 -10.91 27.15
C GLN A 327 -30.28 -10.74 28.64
N ILE A 328 -31.15 -10.01 29.34
CA ILE A 328 -31.12 -9.80 30.81
C ILE A 328 -31.01 -11.13 31.57
N SER A 329 -31.57 -12.22 31.03
CA SER A 329 -31.53 -13.55 31.67
C SER A 329 -30.12 -14.15 31.77
N PHE A 330 -29.16 -13.77 30.93
CA PHE A 330 -27.82 -14.36 30.94
C PHE A 330 -27.11 -14.12 32.28
N ASP A 331 -26.83 -15.22 33.00
CA ASP A 331 -26.02 -15.19 34.22
C ASP A 331 -24.61 -14.63 33.95
N MET A 332 -24.05 -13.99 34.97
CA MET A 332 -22.73 -13.36 34.93
C MET A 332 -21.62 -14.32 34.50
N SER A 333 -21.73 -15.60 34.88
CA SER A 333 -20.77 -16.64 34.50
C SER A 333 -20.74 -16.87 32.99
N LEU A 334 -21.90 -16.78 32.32
CA LEU A 334 -22.01 -16.90 30.87
C LEU A 334 -21.50 -15.64 30.16
N LYS A 335 -21.80 -14.45 30.68
CA LYS A 335 -21.26 -13.17 30.17
C LYS A 335 -19.73 -13.17 30.22
N LYS A 336 -19.15 -13.59 31.35
CA LYS A 336 -17.70 -13.78 31.53
C LYS A 336 -17.11 -14.77 30.50
N LEU A 337 -17.78 -15.90 30.26
CA LEU A 337 -17.33 -16.90 29.29
C LEU A 337 -17.32 -16.37 27.84
N ILE A 338 -18.30 -15.54 27.48
CA ILE A 338 -18.38 -14.87 26.17
C ILE A 338 -17.26 -13.82 26.01
N LEU A 339 -17.03 -12.97 27.01
CA LEU A 339 -15.99 -11.94 26.95
C LEU A 339 -14.58 -12.53 26.86
N VAL A 340 -14.28 -13.61 27.59
CA VAL A 340 -13.00 -14.33 27.48
C VAL A 340 -12.78 -14.91 26.08
N PHE A 341 -13.84 -15.38 25.43
CA PHE A 341 -13.77 -15.86 24.04
C PHE A 341 -13.52 -14.72 23.05
N ALA A 342 -14.19 -13.58 23.20
CA ALA A 342 -13.97 -12.40 22.35
C ALA A 342 -12.54 -11.85 22.47
N LEU A 343 -11.98 -11.78 23.69
CA LEU A 343 -10.62 -11.29 23.94
C LEU A 343 -9.54 -12.06 23.17
N GLN A 344 -9.77 -13.33 22.83
CA GLN A 344 -8.83 -14.16 22.06
C GLN A 344 -8.64 -13.70 20.59
N TYR A 345 -9.48 -12.77 20.12
CA TYR A 345 -9.49 -12.25 18.76
C TYR A 345 -9.23 -10.73 18.69
N MET A 346 -8.81 -10.08 19.79
CA MET A 346 -8.45 -8.65 19.77
C MET A 346 -7.42 -8.28 18.69
N PRO A 347 -6.32 -9.02 18.47
CA PRO A 347 -5.36 -8.74 17.39
C PRO A 347 -5.98 -8.81 15.99
N ASP A 348 -7.09 -9.57 15.84
CA ASP A 348 -7.81 -9.71 14.59
C ASP A 348 -8.85 -8.58 14.39
N PHE A 349 -9.38 -8.00 15.48
CA PHE A 349 -10.30 -6.86 15.48
C PHE A 349 -9.60 -5.54 15.15
N VAL A 350 -8.44 -5.24 15.77
CA VAL A 350 -7.70 -3.97 15.61
C VAL A 350 -7.20 -3.73 14.18
N GLN A 351 -7.05 -4.80 13.39
CA GLN A 351 -6.74 -4.74 11.95
C GLN A 351 -7.91 -4.20 11.09
N SER A 352 -9.08 -3.95 11.68
CA SER A 352 -10.25 -3.38 11.00
C SER A 352 -10.89 -2.30 11.85
N GLU A 353 -10.77 -1.05 11.42
CA GLU A 353 -11.40 0.12 12.08
C GLU A 353 -12.91 -0.07 12.25
N ARG A 354 -13.59 -0.59 11.22
CA ARG A 354 -15.05 -0.82 11.24
C ARG A 354 -15.47 -1.88 12.27
N LEU A 355 -14.71 -2.97 12.41
CA LEU A 355 -15.01 -3.99 13.41
C LEU A 355 -14.62 -3.51 14.82
N SER A 356 -13.49 -2.81 14.94
CA SER A 356 -13.05 -2.16 16.19
C SER A 356 -14.06 -1.15 16.71
N ARG A 357 -14.60 -0.27 15.85
CA ARG A 357 -15.64 0.70 16.24
C ARG A 357 -16.88 -0.01 16.76
N LYS A 358 -17.40 -1.02 16.04
CA LYS A 358 -18.55 -1.82 16.51
C LYS A 358 -18.26 -2.46 17.87
N LEU A 359 -17.08 -3.04 18.06
CA LEU A 359 -16.66 -3.66 19.31
C LEU A 359 -16.57 -2.64 20.45
N ALA A 360 -15.99 -1.46 20.19
CA ALA A 360 -15.89 -0.37 21.15
C ALA A 360 -17.27 0.14 21.58
N VAL A 361 -18.21 0.36 20.65
CA VAL A 361 -19.59 0.77 20.97
C VAL A 361 -20.29 -0.26 21.85
N LEU A 362 -20.13 -1.56 21.55
CA LEU A 362 -20.68 -2.63 22.37
C LEU A 362 -20.01 -2.72 23.74
N ALA A 363 -18.70 -2.54 23.83
CA ALA A 363 -17.95 -2.57 25.08
C ALA A 363 -18.32 -1.38 25.98
N ALA A 364 -18.34 -0.16 25.43
CA ALA A 364 -18.71 1.07 26.12
C ALA A 364 -20.15 1.02 26.64
N LYS A 365 -21.13 0.62 25.81
CA LYS A 365 -22.54 0.47 26.25
C LYS A 365 -22.72 -0.60 27.32
N ASN A 366 -22.00 -1.72 27.24
CA ASN A 366 -22.03 -2.75 28.29
C ASN A 366 -21.40 -2.25 29.60
N LEU A 367 -20.32 -1.47 29.50
CA LEU A 367 -19.64 -0.89 30.66
C LEU A 367 -20.51 0.17 31.35
N ALA A 368 -21.15 1.05 30.58
CA ALA A 368 -22.08 2.06 31.08
C ALA A 368 -23.20 1.45 31.92
N ILE A 369 -23.90 0.42 31.40
CA ILE A 369 -24.97 -0.28 32.12
C ILE A 369 -24.47 -0.88 33.44
N LEU A 370 -23.24 -1.42 33.47
CA LEU A 370 -22.65 -1.98 34.70
C LEU A 370 -22.27 -0.90 35.74
N LEU A 371 -22.05 0.34 35.31
CA LEU A 371 -21.78 1.48 36.20
C LEU A 371 -23.08 2.12 36.70
N GLU A 372 -24.10 2.23 35.84
CA GLU A 372 -25.44 2.70 36.21
C GLU A 372 -26.14 1.78 37.21
N LEU A 373 -25.99 0.45 37.07
CA LEU A 373 -26.54 -0.54 38.01
C LEU A 373 -25.95 -0.44 39.43
N GLY A 374 -24.79 0.21 39.61
CA GLY A 374 -24.22 0.52 40.92
C GLY A 374 -24.86 1.74 41.60
N SER A 375 -25.54 2.61 40.85
CA SER A 375 -26.21 3.79 41.37
C SER A 375 -27.64 3.46 41.81
N GLY A 376 -27.84 3.34 43.11
CA GLY A 376 -29.15 3.01 43.70
C GLY A 376 -30.26 4.01 43.33
N THR A 377 -31.25 3.52 42.58
CA THR A 377 -32.64 4.04 42.52
C THR A 377 -32.85 5.55 42.36
N VAL A 378 -32.85 6.05 41.12
CA VAL A 378 -33.75 7.14 40.70
C VAL A 378 -34.39 6.74 39.37
N ALA A 379 -35.71 6.94 39.24
CA ALA A 379 -36.47 6.55 38.05
C ALA A 379 -36.16 7.46 36.83
N PRO A 380 -36.26 6.95 35.59
CA PRO A 380 -36.01 7.75 34.40
C PRO A 380 -37.12 8.79 34.21
N ALA A 381 -36.79 10.06 34.43
CA ALA A 381 -37.61 11.17 33.99
C ALA A 381 -37.62 11.20 32.44
N LYS A 382 -38.81 11.27 31.86
CA LYS A 382 -39.01 11.22 30.40
C LYS A 382 -38.39 12.46 29.74
N HIS A 383 -37.57 12.27 28.70
CA HIS A 383 -37.26 13.35 27.78
C HIS A 383 -38.54 13.83 27.10
N HIS A 384 -38.81 15.13 27.22
CA HIS A 384 -39.80 15.82 26.39
C HIS A 384 -39.04 16.58 25.29
N GLU A 385 -39.49 16.44 24.05
CA GLU A 385 -39.07 17.30 22.94
C GLU A 385 -39.59 18.73 23.16
N ALA A 386 -38.77 19.75 22.89
CA ALA A 386 -39.07 20.80 21.90
C ALA A 386 -38.14 22.04 21.99
N ASN A 387 -37.61 22.39 20.81
CA ASN A 387 -37.36 23.75 20.28
C ASN A 387 -36.20 24.63 20.81
N ALA A 388 -35.63 25.34 19.84
CA ALA A 388 -34.50 26.24 19.96
C ALA A 388 -34.92 27.71 20.14
N ALA A 389 -34.07 28.51 20.81
CA ALA A 389 -33.71 29.87 20.40
C ALA A 389 -32.61 30.47 21.32
N THR A 390 -31.96 31.53 20.81
CA THR A 390 -31.08 32.51 21.50
C THR A 390 -29.72 32.05 22.05
N MET A 391 -28.67 32.64 21.45
CA MET A 391 -27.36 32.82 22.05
C MET A 391 -27.42 33.88 23.17
N GLU A 392 -26.67 33.71 24.26
CA GLU A 392 -25.59 34.65 24.63
C GLU A 392 -24.73 34.10 25.79
N ALA A 393 -23.62 34.78 26.08
CA ALA A 393 -22.46 34.22 26.78
C ALA A 393 -22.64 33.94 28.29
N SER A 394 -21.94 32.92 28.80
CA SER A 394 -21.25 32.99 30.09
C SER A 394 -20.17 31.90 30.21
N ASN A 395 -18.89 32.33 30.24
CA ASN A 395 -17.82 31.53 30.82
C ASN A 395 -17.95 31.61 32.35
N LEU A 396 -18.21 30.48 33.02
CA LEU A 396 -17.89 30.13 34.43
C LEU A 396 -18.90 29.08 34.94
N GLU A 397 -18.56 27.79 34.88
CA GLU A 397 -18.89 26.73 35.88
C GLU A 397 -18.50 25.30 35.46
N GLU A 398 -17.29 25.09 34.92
CA GLU A 398 -16.71 23.75 34.78
C GLU A 398 -15.69 23.49 35.90
N LYS A 399 -16.15 23.00 37.05
CA LYS A 399 -15.23 22.45 38.08
C LYS A 399 -15.77 21.48 39.14
N ASN A 400 -17.09 21.23 39.21
CA ASN A 400 -17.69 20.41 40.28
C ASN A 400 -18.62 19.28 39.78
N ALA A 401 -18.21 18.54 38.74
CA ALA A 401 -18.92 17.34 38.26
C ALA A 401 -18.10 16.04 38.35
N THR A 402 -16.79 16.12 38.62
CA THR A 402 -15.86 14.97 38.55
C THR A 402 -15.94 14.00 39.75
N HIS A 403 -16.53 14.39 40.88
CA HIS A 403 -16.49 13.59 42.12
C HIS A 403 -17.71 12.69 42.37
N SER A 404 -18.68 12.58 41.45
CA SER A 404 -19.89 11.79 41.71
C SER A 404 -19.86 10.33 41.21
N LEU A 405 -18.82 9.90 40.47
CA LEU A 405 -18.82 8.59 39.77
C LEU A 405 -17.59 7.70 40.01
N GLU A 406 -16.57 8.14 40.76
CA GLU A 406 -15.50 7.25 41.23
C GLU A 406 -16.04 6.14 42.14
N LEU A 407 -17.10 6.43 42.91
CA LEU A 407 -17.75 5.50 43.83
C LEU A 407 -18.32 4.26 43.12
N PRO A 408 -19.27 4.35 42.16
CA PRO A 408 -19.75 3.19 41.39
C PRO A 408 -18.67 2.37 40.69
N LEU A 409 -17.65 3.01 40.10
CA LEU A 409 -16.52 2.31 39.48
C LEU A 409 -15.72 1.54 40.54
N SER A 410 -15.50 2.14 41.71
CA SER A 410 -14.83 1.47 42.83
C SER A 410 -15.66 0.31 43.37
N ASP A 411 -16.97 0.46 43.56
CA ASP A 411 -17.86 -0.57 44.11
C ASP A 411 -17.96 -1.78 43.16
N CYS A 412 -18.10 -1.54 41.86
CA CYS A 412 -18.07 -2.60 40.84
C CYS A 412 -16.70 -3.28 40.73
N ASN A 413 -15.59 -2.58 41.00
CA ASN A 413 -14.24 -3.16 41.05
C ASN A 413 -13.98 -3.98 42.32
N HIS A 414 -14.59 -3.65 43.44
CA HIS A 414 -14.52 -4.44 44.67
C HIS A 414 -15.50 -5.61 44.68
N CYS A 415 -16.60 -5.54 43.92
CA CYS A 415 -17.57 -6.63 43.77
C CYS A 415 -16.99 -7.83 42.98
N PRO A 416 -16.84 -9.03 43.58
CA PRO A 416 -16.26 -10.20 42.90
C PRO A 416 -17.01 -10.66 41.64
N HIS A 417 -18.31 -10.33 41.52
CA HIS A 417 -19.14 -10.70 40.38
C HIS A 417 -18.98 -9.74 39.18
N HIS A 418 -18.69 -8.46 39.43
CA HIS A 418 -18.59 -7.45 38.36
C HIS A 418 -17.14 -7.19 37.93
N ARG A 419 -16.19 -7.22 38.87
CA ARG A 419 -14.75 -6.89 38.67
C ARG A 419 -14.17 -7.46 37.37
N ASP A 420 -14.31 -8.76 37.13
CA ASP A 420 -13.70 -9.40 35.96
C ASP A 420 -14.31 -8.92 34.63
N MET A 421 -15.62 -8.65 34.59
CA MET A 421 -16.26 -8.09 33.39
C MET A 421 -15.83 -6.66 33.14
N VAL A 422 -15.78 -5.83 34.20
CA VAL A 422 -15.31 -4.44 34.10
C VAL A 422 -13.87 -4.43 33.56
N ILE A 423 -12.99 -5.29 34.09
CA ILE A 423 -11.61 -5.44 33.57
C ILE A 423 -11.60 -5.89 32.10
N TYR A 424 -12.42 -6.86 31.69
CA TYR A 424 -12.44 -7.32 30.29
C TYR A 424 -12.95 -6.26 29.31
N LEU A 425 -14.03 -5.55 29.65
CA LEU A 425 -14.57 -4.45 28.84
C LEU A 425 -13.60 -3.26 28.79
N SER A 426 -12.95 -2.95 29.91
CA SER A 426 -11.88 -1.94 29.98
C SER A 426 -10.69 -2.31 29.11
N THR A 427 -10.25 -3.58 29.15
CA THR A 427 -9.15 -4.09 28.31
C THR A 427 -9.48 -3.94 26.83
N ILE A 428 -10.71 -4.27 26.40
CA ILE A 428 -11.15 -4.09 25.00
C ILE A 428 -11.02 -2.61 24.58
N LEU A 429 -11.54 -1.69 25.38
CA LEU A 429 -11.48 -0.25 25.09
C LEU A 429 -10.04 0.28 25.10
N GLN A 430 -9.21 -0.12 26.07
CA GLN A 430 -7.81 0.28 26.20
C GLN A 430 -6.96 -0.24 25.02
N THR A 431 -7.13 -1.50 24.60
CA THR A 431 -6.45 -2.05 23.42
C THR A 431 -6.87 -1.30 22.15
N ILE A 432 -8.16 -1.03 21.94
CA ILE A 432 -8.62 -0.25 20.78
C ILE A 432 -8.07 1.19 20.82
N THR A 433 -7.98 1.80 22.01
CA THR A 433 -7.41 3.15 22.19
C THR A 433 -5.94 3.22 21.76
N LEU A 434 -5.16 2.16 21.98
CA LEU A 434 -3.73 2.10 21.64
C LEU A 434 -3.47 1.62 20.21
N GLU A 435 -4.16 0.57 19.75
CA GLU A 435 -3.85 -0.11 18.49
C GLU A 435 -4.77 0.31 17.32
N CYS A 436 -5.92 0.93 17.59
CA CYS A 436 -6.85 1.41 16.56
C CYS A 436 -7.58 2.72 16.99
N PRO A 437 -6.86 3.79 17.40
CA PRO A 437 -7.47 5.02 17.94
C PRO A 437 -8.47 5.67 16.99
N THR A 438 -8.27 5.57 15.66
CA THR A 438 -9.21 6.11 14.65
C THR A 438 -10.64 5.59 14.83
N ALA A 439 -10.81 4.34 15.27
CA ALA A 439 -12.14 3.76 15.49
C ALA A 439 -12.95 4.51 16.57
N LEU A 440 -12.27 5.21 17.49
CA LEU A 440 -12.86 5.95 18.61
C LEU A 440 -13.13 7.43 18.32
N ILE A 441 -12.71 7.96 17.17
CA ILE A 441 -12.87 9.38 16.85
C ILE A 441 -14.34 9.71 16.54
N TRP A 442 -14.81 10.88 16.97
CA TRP A 442 -16.17 11.34 16.67
C TRP A 442 -16.46 11.38 15.16
N ASN A 443 -17.67 11.00 14.76
CA ASN A 443 -18.06 10.95 13.35
C ASN A 443 -19.49 11.46 13.11
N GLY A 444 -19.61 12.53 12.33
CA GLY A 444 -20.86 13.24 12.05
C GLY A 444 -21.65 12.75 10.83
N ILE A 445 -21.48 11.50 10.38
CA ILE A 445 -22.29 10.96 9.28
C ILE A 445 -23.75 10.87 9.73
N ASN A 446 -24.64 11.61 9.05
CA ASN A 446 -26.08 11.59 9.27
C ASN A 446 -26.62 10.14 9.38
N GLU A 447 -27.48 9.90 10.37
CA GLU A 447 -28.09 8.58 10.64
C GLU A 447 -28.88 8.00 9.45
N SER A 448 -29.27 8.84 8.48
CA SER A 448 -29.92 8.40 7.24
C SER A 448 -28.96 7.75 6.23
N ARG A 449 -27.64 7.90 6.38
CA ARG A 449 -26.61 7.35 5.48
C ARG A 449 -25.77 6.22 6.11
N ALA A 450 -25.80 6.03 7.43
CA ALA A 450 -25.02 5.01 8.12
C ALA A 450 -25.75 4.40 9.33
N LEU A 451 -25.38 3.16 9.69
CA LEU A 451 -25.83 2.52 10.92
C LEU A 451 -25.47 3.39 12.14
N SER A 452 -26.39 3.56 13.09
CA SER A 452 -26.21 4.36 14.32
C SER A 452 -24.93 4.00 15.12
N SER A 453 -24.45 2.75 15.03
CA SER A 453 -23.16 2.33 15.62
C SER A 453 -21.89 2.90 14.93
N LEU A 454 -22.06 3.75 13.90
CA LEU A 454 -21.00 4.46 13.20
C LEU A 454 -21.08 5.99 13.39
N CYS A 455 -22.10 6.51 14.08
CA CYS A 455 -22.27 7.94 14.39
C CYS A 455 -21.73 8.26 15.80
N GLY A 456 -21.23 9.48 16.00
CA GLY A 456 -20.61 9.93 17.26
C GLY A 456 -19.26 9.25 17.53
N SER A 457 -18.76 9.38 18.75
CA SER A 457 -17.66 8.58 19.29
C SER A 457 -18.19 7.38 20.09
N PRO A 458 -17.57 6.19 19.98
CA PRO A 458 -17.81 5.09 20.93
C PRO A 458 -17.54 5.44 22.39
N LEU A 459 -16.72 6.47 22.66
CA LEU A 459 -16.42 6.93 24.02
C LEU A 459 -17.55 7.78 24.61
N ASP A 460 -18.45 8.37 23.79
CA ASP A 460 -19.59 9.17 24.25
C ASP A 460 -20.57 8.35 25.13
N PHE A 461 -20.51 7.02 25.06
CA PHE A 461 -21.32 6.13 25.90
C PHE A 461 -20.76 5.92 27.31
N ILE A 462 -19.56 6.42 27.65
CA ILE A 462 -18.94 6.26 28.98
C ILE A 462 -18.45 7.59 29.56
N SER A 463 -18.70 7.79 30.84
CA SER A 463 -18.31 8.99 31.60
C SER A 463 -16.87 8.98 32.12
N VAL A 464 -16.08 7.95 31.78
CA VAL A 464 -14.73 7.69 32.30
C VAL A 464 -13.80 7.37 31.13
N VAL A 465 -12.65 8.05 31.06
CA VAL A 465 -11.68 7.85 29.98
C VAL A 465 -10.93 6.50 30.09
N PRO A 466 -10.51 5.87 28.98
CA PRO A 466 -9.80 4.58 28.98
C PRO A 466 -8.61 4.46 29.96
N SER A 467 -7.86 5.54 30.20
CA SER A 467 -6.70 5.63 31.09
C SER A 467 -7.07 5.61 32.58
N GLN A 468 -8.32 5.90 32.93
CA GLN A 468 -8.87 5.80 34.28
C GLN A 468 -9.51 4.41 34.54
N LEU A 469 -9.93 3.71 33.49
CA LEU A 469 -10.52 2.37 33.60
C LEU A 469 -9.56 1.35 34.26
N PRO A 470 -10.11 0.34 34.98
CA PRO A 470 -9.31 -0.64 35.71
C PRO A 470 -8.51 -1.56 34.79
N MET A 471 -7.29 -1.90 35.23
CA MET A 471 -6.37 -2.81 34.54
C MET A 471 -6.02 -4.03 35.41
N PRO A 472 -5.50 -5.12 34.82
CA PRO A 472 -5.03 -6.29 35.57
C PRO A 472 -3.93 -5.96 36.60
N PHE A 473 -4.14 -6.40 37.84
CA PHE A 473 -3.35 -6.06 39.04
C PHE A 473 -1.90 -6.59 39.09
N LYS A 474 -1.38 -7.24 38.05
CA LYS A 474 -0.12 -8.02 38.13
C LYS A 474 1.15 -7.28 37.69
N CYS A 475 1.04 -6.06 37.16
CA CYS A 475 2.16 -5.37 36.51
C CYS A 475 2.12 -3.84 36.72
N GLU A 476 2.24 -3.33 37.95
CA GLU A 476 2.09 -1.89 38.27
C GLU A 476 2.93 -0.96 37.37
N ASN A 477 4.24 -1.17 37.29
CA ASN A 477 5.14 -0.37 36.42
C ASN A 477 4.77 -0.45 34.91
N SER A 478 4.18 -1.57 34.47
CA SER A 478 3.71 -1.71 33.08
C SER A 478 2.41 -0.94 32.89
N ASN A 479 1.51 -1.02 33.86
CA ASN A 479 0.22 -0.34 33.85
C ASN A 479 0.40 1.19 33.88
N GLU A 480 1.39 1.73 34.60
CA GLU A 480 1.71 3.17 34.56
C GLU A 480 2.17 3.63 33.16
N ASN A 481 3.05 2.87 32.51
CA ASN A 481 3.48 3.18 31.15
C ASN A 481 2.32 3.06 30.14
N ILE A 482 1.44 2.08 30.31
CA ILE A 482 0.21 1.93 29.53
C ILE A 482 -0.74 3.11 29.77
N ARG A 483 -0.95 3.57 31.02
CA ARG A 483 -1.75 4.79 31.29
C ARG A 483 -1.17 6.02 30.60
N ARG A 484 0.15 6.20 30.60
CA ARG A 484 0.79 7.33 29.90
C ARG A 484 0.56 7.26 28.39
N GLN A 485 0.63 6.08 27.79
CA GLN A 485 0.32 5.90 26.36
C GLN A 485 -1.17 6.15 26.07
N LEU A 486 -2.07 5.65 26.93
CA LEU A 486 -3.51 5.90 26.82
C LEU A 486 -3.84 7.39 26.91
N GLN A 487 -3.22 8.14 27.83
CA GLN A 487 -3.41 9.60 27.96
C GLN A 487 -2.96 10.38 26.71
N ILE A 488 -1.89 9.93 26.05
CA ILE A 488 -1.43 10.52 24.78
C ILE A 488 -2.43 10.21 23.67
N ALA A 489 -2.87 8.96 23.55
CA ALA A 489 -3.87 8.55 22.57
C ALA A 489 -5.23 9.22 22.81
N GLU A 490 -5.66 9.41 24.05
CA GLU A 490 -6.85 10.16 24.45
C GLU A 490 -6.78 11.62 24.01
N ALA A 491 -5.64 12.29 24.23
CA ALA A 491 -5.43 13.65 23.78
C ALA A 491 -5.47 13.76 22.25
N GLU A 492 -4.90 12.80 21.53
CA GLU A 492 -4.99 12.73 20.05
C GLU A 492 -6.43 12.49 19.58
N ILE A 493 -7.15 11.53 20.17
CA ILE A 493 -8.54 11.21 19.84
C ILE A 493 -9.45 12.41 20.13
N ALA A 494 -9.28 13.09 21.27
CA ALA A 494 -10.05 14.28 21.62
C ALA A 494 -9.77 15.44 20.65
N LEU A 495 -8.50 15.72 20.35
CA LEU A 495 -8.11 16.76 19.39
C LEU A 495 -8.67 16.46 17.99
N ARG A 496 -8.53 15.22 17.53
CA ARG A 496 -8.99 14.80 16.20
C ARG A 496 -10.52 14.71 16.10
N SER A 497 -11.21 14.38 17.20
CA SER A 497 -12.66 14.44 17.31
C SER A 497 -13.16 15.88 17.25
N LYS A 498 -12.54 16.80 18.01
CA LYS A 498 -12.82 18.25 17.91
C LYS A 498 -12.60 18.77 16.49
N HIS A 499 -11.57 18.31 15.76
CA HIS A 499 -11.42 18.66 14.35
C HIS A 499 -12.53 18.07 13.47
N ALA A 500 -12.92 16.81 13.68
CA ALA A 500 -14.01 16.16 12.93
C ALA A 500 -15.38 16.84 13.13
N GLU A 501 -15.73 17.19 14.37
CA GLU A 501 -16.92 18.00 14.72
C GLU A 501 -16.94 19.33 13.96
N ASN A 502 -15.77 19.98 13.87
CA ASN A 502 -15.58 21.22 13.14
C ASN A 502 -15.37 21.01 11.63
N ARG A 503 -15.70 19.84 11.07
CA ARG A 503 -15.50 19.48 9.65
C ARG A 503 -14.09 19.80 9.12
N TRP A 504 -13.09 19.63 9.98
CA TRP A 504 -11.68 19.92 9.72
C TRP A 504 -11.45 21.35 9.20
N PHE A 505 -12.23 22.30 9.72
CA PHE A 505 -12.15 23.73 9.44
C PHE A 505 -11.07 24.42 10.27
N ALA A 506 -10.28 25.30 9.66
CA ALA A 506 -9.22 26.02 10.35
C ALA A 506 -9.76 27.26 11.11
N GLU A 507 -9.32 27.41 12.36
CA GLU A 507 -9.85 28.39 13.31
C GLU A 507 -9.72 29.86 12.83
N LYS A 508 -8.68 30.17 12.03
CA LYS A 508 -8.45 31.49 11.41
C LYS A 508 -9.59 31.99 10.52
N TRP A 509 -10.42 31.11 9.98
CA TRP A 509 -11.57 31.49 9.15
C TRP A 509 -12.84 31.82 9.95
N ARG A 510 -12.86 31.58 11.27
CA ARG A 510 -14.02 31.93 12.14
C ARG A 510 -14.19 33.44 12.36
N SER A 511 -13.13 34.23 12.18
CA SER A 511 -13.18 35.70 12.26
C SER A 511 -13.66 36.38 10.97
N SER A 512 -13.94 35.62 9.91
CA SER A 512 -14.51 36.14 8.67
C SER A 512 -16.00 36.49 8.82
N LYS A 513 -16.52 37.36 7.94
CA LYS A 513 -17.94 37.74 7.93
C LYS A 513 -18.83 36.48 7.83
N VAL A 514 -19.94 36.45 8.59
CA VAL A 514 -20.81 35.27 8.77
C VAL A 514 -21.19 34.57 7.46
N ASN A 515 -21.57 35.32 6.41
CA ASN A 515 -21.96 34.74 5.12
C ASN A 515 -20.78 34.14 4.31
N CYS A 516 -19.56 34.61 4.57
CA CYS A 516 -18.34 34.02 3.98
C CYS A 516 -17.97 32.72 4.71
N PHE A 517 -18.14 32.69 6.04
CA PHE A 517 -17.91 31.50 6.87
C PHE A 517 -18.78 30.30 6.44
N THR A 518 -20.07 30.51 6.18
CA THR A 518 -20.96 29.42 5.71
C THR A 518 -20.55 28.90 4.33
N HIS A 519 -20.27 29.80 3.38
CA HIS A 519 -19.85 29.44 2.02
C HIS A 519 -18.56 28.62 1.99
N VAL A 520 -17.57 28.98 2.81
CA VAL A 520 -16.29 28.25 2.91
C VAL A 520 -16.49 26.85 3.53
N LEU A 521 -17.42 26.69 4.47
CA LEU A 521 -17.80 25.38 5.01
C LEU A 521 -18.51 24.50 3.95
N ASP A 522 -19.41 25.07 3.16
CA ASP A 522 -20.14 24.34 2.10
C ASP A 522 -19.18 23.85 0.98
N ILE A 523 -18.14 24.63 0.66
CA ILE A 523 -17.05 24.20 -0.24
C ILE A 523 -16.29 23.01 0.34
N LEU A 524 -15.88 23.07 1.61
CA LEU A 524 -15.16 21.97 2.26
C LEU A 524 -16.01 20.71 2.39
N ASP A 525 -17.30 20.83 2.70
CA ASP A 525 -18.24 19.71 2.73
C ASP A 525 -18.37 19.08 1.34
N SER A 526 -18.44 19.89 0.28
CA SER A 526 -18.49 19.43 -1.11
C SER A 526 -17.21 18.69 -1.52
N LEU A 527 -16.03 19.17 -1.08
CA LEU A 527 -14.74 18.54 -1.34
C LEU A 527 -14.55 17.23 -0.57
N ASP A 528 -14.83 17.23 0.74
CA ASP A 528 -14.59 16.08 1.61
C ASP A 528 -15.66 14.99 1.48
N THR A 529 -16.83 15.28 0.88
CA THR A 529 -17.85 14.27 0.53
C THR A 529 -17.73 13.75 -0.91
N HIS A 530 -16.86 14.33 -1.74
CA HIS A 530 -16.61 13.85 -3.10
C HIS A 530 -15.76 12.57 -3.08
N CYS A 531 -16.22 11.54 -3.80
CA CYS A 531 -15.51 10.26 -3.84
C CYS A 531 -14.51 10.24 -4.99
N PHE A 532 -13.27 10.66 -4.77
CA PHE A 532 -12.25 10.71 -5.84
C PHE A 532 -11.85 9.33 -6.40
N ASP A 533 -12.11 8.24 -5.68
CA ASP A 533 -11.81 6.86 -6.13
C ASP A 533 -12.90 6.27 -7.06
N ARG A 534 -13.93 7.05 -7.41
CA ARG A 534 -15.03 6.62 -8.28
C ARG A 534 -15.49 7.77 -9.18
N ARG A 535 -15.86 7.47 -10.43
CA ARG A 535 -16.40 8.44 -11.38
C ARG A 535 -17.71 7.94 -11.97
N ASP A 536 -18.79 8.65 -11.68
CA ASP A 536 -20.12 8.43 -12.27
C ASP A 536 -20.79 9.76 -12.64
N LYS A 537 -22.07 9.71 -13.05
CA LYS A 537 -22.82 10.88 -13.54
C LYS A 537 -23.05 11.95 -12.46
N ASP A 538 -23.16 11.55 -11.19
CA ASP A 538 -23.44 12.44 -10.06
C ASP A 538 -22.18 12.74 -9.21
N ASN A 539 -21.11 11.98 -9.40
CA ASN A 539 -19.80 12.12 -8.77
C ASN A 539 -18.69 12.18 -9.84
N ASN A 540 -18.46 13.37 -10.37
CA ASN A 540 -17.37 13.74 -11.29
C ASN A 540 -16.90 15.19 -11.05
N ILE A 541 -15.80 15.60 -11.69
CA ILE A 541 -15.20 16.94 -11.48
C ILE A 541 -16.13 18.10 -11.87
N ASP A 542 -17.01 17.92 -12.86
CA ASP A 542 -17.98 18.95 -13.30
C ASP A 542 -19.12 19.13 -12.27
N SER A 543 -19.58 18.03 -11.67
CA SER A 543 -20.55 18.04 -10.57
C SER A 543 -19.98 18.65 -9.28
N LEU A 544 -18.67 18.54 -9.06
CA LEU A 544 -17.96 19.15 -7.95
C LEU A 544 -17.73 20.65 -8.21
N TYR A 545 -17.28 21.00 -9.41
CA TYR A 545 -17.14 22.37 -9.89
C TYR A 545 -18.45 23.16 -9.70
N SER A 546 -19.57 22.60 -10.14
CA SER A 546 -20.90 23.24 -10.04
C SER A 546 -21.38 23.50 -8.59
N LYS A 547 -20.83 22.77 -7.60
CA LYS A 547 -21.09 22.99 -6.16
C LYS A 547 -20.19 24.06 -5.56
N ILE A 548 -18.94 24.15 -6.02
CA ILE A 548 -17.92 25.09 -5.52
C ILE A 548 -18.07 26.47 -6.16
N PHE A 549 -18.47 26.54 -7.44
CA PHE A 549 -18.70 27.77 -8.20
C PHE A 549 -20.15 27.84 -8.73
N PRO A 550 -21.15 28.01 -7.84
CA PRO A 550 -22.55 28.10 -8.25
C PRO A 550 -22.88 29.40 -9.02
N ASN A 551 -23.68 29.27 -10.08
CA ASN A 551 -24.11 30.38 -10.94
C ASN A 551 -25.16 31.29 -10.26
N TYR A 552 -24.70 32.30 -9.51
CA TYR A 552 -25.58 33.28 -8.85
C TYR A 552 -26.15 34.36 -9.80
N ASP A 553 -25.47 34.71 -10.90
CA ASP A 553 -25.78 35.88 -11.74
C ASP A 553 -26.93 35.68 -12.78
N LEU A 554 -27.65 34.54 -12.78
CA LEU A 554 -28.69 34.23 -13.78
C LEU A 554 -30.14 34.23 -13.27
N LYS A 555 -30.42 34.72 -12.05
CA LYS A 555 -31.78 34.68 -11.45
C LYS A 555 -32.49 36.02 -11.25
N TYR A 556 -31.86 37.14 -11.58
CA TYR A 556 -32.54 38.44 -11.67
C TYR A 556 -32.71 38.85 -13.12
N ASP A 557 -33.89 38.52 -13.66
CA ASP A 557 -34.33 38.92 -14.99
C ASP A 557 -34.82 40.38 -14.94
N ASP A 558 -33.88 41.33 -14.91
CA ASP A 558 -34.15 42.75 -15.08
C ASP A 558 -33.46 43.26 -16.35
N ALA A 559 -34.26 43.38 -17.42
CA ALA A 559 -33.78 43.43 -18.79
C ALA A 559 -33.03 44.72 -19.18
N GLU A 560 -33.03 45.76 -18.35
CA GLU A 560 -32.43 47.07 -18.67
C GLU A 560 -30.94 47.20 -18.29
N HIS A 561 -30.40 46.33 -17.43
CA HIS A 561 -29.00 46.44 -16.98
C HIS A 561 -27.96 45.79 -17.93
N LYS A 562 -28.39 45.18 -19.04
CA LYS A 562 -27.53 44.59 -20.10
C LYS A 562 -26.79 45.63 -20.97
N ARG A 563 -26.03 46.55 -20.36
CA ARG A 563 -25.11 47.44 -21.12
C ARG A 563 -23.90 48.03 -20.37
N LYS A 564 -23.41 47.37 -19.32
CA LYS A 564 -22.06 47.59 -18.79
C LYS A 564 -21.33 46.24 -18.62
N LYS A 565 -20.53 45.85 -19.62
CA LYS A 565 -19.53 44.77 -19.50
C LYS A 565 -18.52 45.22 -18.42
N TYR A 566 -18.60 44.66 -17.21
CA TYR A 566 -17.52 44.77 -16.23
C TYR A 566 -16.50 43.66 -16.51
N ALA A 567 -15.21 43.98 -16.50
CA ALA A 567 -14.17 42.97 -16.50
C ALA A 567 -14.32 42.05 -15.27
N TYR A 568 -14.07 40.76 -15.44
CA TYR A 568 -14.05 39.83 -14.31
C TYR A 568 -12.97 40.26 -13.30
N ASN A 569 -13.31 40.27 -12.01
CA ASN A 569 -12.37 40.54 -10.93
C ASN A 569 -12.12 39.26 -10.12
N SER A 570 -10.87 38.83 -10.09
CA SER A 570 -10.36 37.71 -9.29
C SER A 570 -10.66 37.81 -7.79
N ASP A 571 -10.84 39.03 -7.25
CA ASP A 571 -11.20 39.25 -5.84
C ASP A 571 -12.53 38.60 -5.46
N LYS A 572 -13.45 38.40 -6.41
CA LYS A 572 -14.75 37.74 -6.17
C LYS A 572 -14.56 36.30 -5.68
N ASP A 573 -13.67 35.55 -6.32
CA ASP A 573 -13.44 34.14 -6.05
C ASP A 573 -12.22 33.93 -5.11
N ALA A 574 -11.55 35.00 -4.66
CA ALA A 574 -10.30 34.92 -3.90
C ALA A 574 -10.41 34.10 -2.59
N ALA A 575 -11.54 34.16 -1.89
CA ALA A 575 -11.79 33.33 -0.70
C ALA A 575 -11.90 31.83 -1.07
N THR A 576 -12.53 31.52 -2.20
CA THR A 576 -12.65 30.15 -2.75
C THR A 576 -11.28 29.61 -3.18
N VAL A 577 -10.48 30.41 -3.89
CA VAL A 577 -9.11 30.04 -4.28
C VAL A 577 -8.24 29.75 -3.05
N LYS A 578 -8.31 30.62 -2.03
CA LYS A 578 -7.52 30.44 -0.79
C LYS A 578 -7.92 29.18 -0.01
N ILE A 579 -9.21 28.86 0.11
CA ILE A 579 -9.60 27.61 0.80
C ILE A 579 -9.26 26.37 -0.03
N LEU A 580 -9.33 26.43 -1.36
CA LEU A 580 -8.86 25.33 -2.23
C LEU A 580 -7.35 25.08 -2.05
N CYS A 581 -6.54 26.14 -2.02
CA CYS A 581 -5.10 26.02 -1.74
C CYS A 581 -4.82 25.47 -0.35
N GLU A 582 -5.48 25.99 0.70
CA GLU A 582 -5.34 25.48 2.06
C GLU A 582 -5.82 24.04 2.21
N TRP A 583 -6.88 23.64 1.50
CA TRP A 583 -7.32 22.26 1.41
C TRP A 583 -6.16 21.43 0.85
N ALA A 584 -5.74 21.62 -0.41
CA ALA A 584 -4.68 20.82 -1.03
C ALA A 584 -3.39 20.73 -0.20
N VAL A 585 -2.99 21.83 0.44
CA VAL A 585 -1.78 21.91 1.27
C VAL A 585 -1.92 21.21 2.64
N SER A 586 -3.12 21.16 3.23
CA SER A 586 -3.34 20.65 4.59
C SER A 586 -2.83 19.22 4.82
N ASN A 587 -2.12 19.03 5.93
CA ASN A 587 -1.70 17.72 6.44
C ASN A 587 -2.80 16.97 7.22
N GLN A 588 -3.98 17.58 7.41
CA GLN A 588 -5.11 16.97 8.13
C GLN A 588 -5.97 16.06 7.23
N ARG A 589 -5.75 16.14 5.91
CA ARG A 589 -6.48 15.41 4.87
C ARG A 589 -5.47 14.66 4.00
N TRP A 590 -5.87 13.54 3.43
CA TRP A 590 -4.97 12.59 2.77
C TRP A 590 -5.34 12.41 1.29
N GLY A 591 -4.38 11.98 0.48
CA GLY A 591 -4.54 11.77 -0.96
C GLY A 591 -3.80 12.81 -1.81
N GLU A 592 -3.09 12.33 -2.83
CA GLU A 592 -2.27 13.13 -3.72
C GLU A 592 -3.11 13.82 -4.82
N HIS A 593 -4.28 13.29 -5.15
CA HIS A 593 -5.25 13.82 -6.12
C HIS A 593 -5.68 15.27 -5.85
N ARG A 594 -5.49 15.75 -4.61
CA ARG A 594 -5.99 17.02 -4.11
C ARG A 594 -5.33 18.24 -4.77
N ALA A 595 -4.03 18.15 -5.08
CA ALA A 595 -3.31 19.17 -5.84
C ALA A 595 -3.84 19.30 -7.27
N ILE A 596 -4.01 18.16 -7.95
CA ILE A 596 -4.51 18.06 -9.32
C ILE A 596 -5.97 18.54 -9.40
N ALA A 597 -6.83 18.09 -8.48
CA ALA A 597 -8.23 18.49 -8.42
C ALA A 597 -8.40 20.01 -8.24
N VAL A 598 -7.59 20.64 -7.38
CA VAL A 598 -7.62 22.11 -7.22
C VAL A 598 -7.16 22.82 -8.49
N ALA A 599 -6.11 22.35 -9.16
CA ALA A 599 -5.67 22.93 -10.42
C ALA A 599 -6.76 22.84 -11.51
N ILE A 600 -7.38 21.66 -11.69
CA ILE A 600 -8.47 21.47 -12.66
C ILE A 600 -9.70 22.34 -12.33
N LEU A 601 -10.08 22.45 -11.04
CA LEU A 601 -11.22 23.29 -10.64
C LEU A 601 -10.98 24.78 -10.94
N LEU A 602 -9.75 25.27 -10.74
CA LEU A 602 -9.38 26.65 -11.03
C LEU A 602 -9.19 26.90 -12.52
N ASP A 603 -8.62 25.97 -13.27
CA ASP A 603 -8.51 26.03 -14.73
C ASP A 603 -9.89 26.11 -15.39
N LYS A 604 -10.83 25.22 -15.01
CA LYS A 604 -12.23 25.28 -15.50
C LYS A 604 -12.89 26.63 -15.19
N ARG A 605 -12.64 27.21 -14.00
CA ARG A 605 -13.13 28.55 -13.66
C ARG A 605 -12.50 29.64 -14.53
N GLN A 606 -11.18 29.56 -14.73
CA GLN A 606 -10.40 30.47 -15.57
C GLN A 606 -10.89 30.47 -17.03
N ILE A 607 -11.13 29.29 -17.61
CA ILE A 607 -11.72 29.12 -18.95
C ILE A 607 -13.13 29.71 -19.00
N GLU A 608 -14.00 29.40 -18.03
CA GLU A 608 -15.37 29.92 -17.98
C GLU A 608 -15.39 31.45 -18.00
N VAL A 609 -14.64 32.11 -17.10
CA VAL A 609 -14.72 33.57 -16.93
C VAL A 609 -14.05 34.34 -18.07
N THR A 610 -13.10 33.74 -18.79
CA THR A 610 -12.49 34.34 -19.98
C THR A 610 -13.32 34.14 -21.24
N SER A 611 -13.93 32.95 -21.43
CA SER A 611 -14.77 32.65 -22.61
C SER A 611 -15.98 33.58 -22.78
N VAL A 612 -16.45 34.19 -21.69
CA VAL A 612 -17.54 35.20 -21.68
C VAL A 612 -17.08 36.57 -22.23
N VAL A 613 -15.77 36.85 -22.26
CA VAL A 613 -15.20 38.14 -22.70
C VAL A 613 -15.05 38.21 -24.22
N ASP A 614 -14.68 37.11 -24.86
CA ASP A 614 -14.28 37.05 -26.28
C ASP A 614 -15.46 37.08 -27.29
N ILE A 615 -16.71 37.08 -26.83
CA ILE A 615 -17.87 37.21 -27.71
C ILE A 615 -18.17 38.70 -27.96
N ASP A 616 -17.58 39.24 -29.03
CA ASP A 616 -17.85 40.59 -29.55
C ASP A 616 -18.30 40.56 -31.03
N PRO A 617 -19.62 40.60 -31.33
CA PRO A 617 -20.14 40.34 -32.69
C PRO A 617 -19.96 41.46 -33.73
N GLN A 618 -19.11 42.47 -33.50
CA GLN A 618 -19.10 43.71 -34.31
C GLN A 618 -17.77 44.14 -34.93
N GLN A 619 -16.71 43.32 -34.88
CA GLN A 619 -15.54 43.50 -35.74
C GLN A 619 -15.27 42.24 -36.56
N ASN A 620 -15.97 42.13 -37.69
CA ASN A 620 -15.57 41.21 -38.75
C ASN A 620 -15.85 41.80 -40.14
N SER A 621 -14.86 42.53 -40.67
CA SER A 621 -14.77 42.82 -42.09
C SER A 621 -13.30 43.04 -42.50
N ASN A 622 -12.80 42.11 -43.33
CA ASN A 622 -11.57 42.17 -44.14
C ASN A 622 -10.25 41.67 -43.49
N ALA A 623 -10.14 40.34 -43.34
CA ALA A 623 -8.89 39.60 -43.53
C ALA A 623 -9.20 38.17 -44.06
N PRO A 624 -8.51 37.65 -45.09
CA PRO A 624 -8.74 36.30 -45.59
C PRO A 624 -7.82 35.25 -44.92
N ASP A 625 -8.40 34.11 -44.56
CA ASP A 625 -7.75 32.79 -44.38
C ASP A 625 -6.44 32.69 -43.54
N GLU A 626 -6.52 32.97 -42.23
CA GLU A 626 -5.64 32.33 -41.24
C GLU A 626 -6.43 31.34 -40.37
N LYS A 627 -6.65 30.14 -40.93
CA LYS A 627 -7.38 29.06 -40.27
C LYS A 627 -6.43 28.15 -39.48
N ASP A 628 -5.86 28.65 -38.38
CA ASP A 628 -5.18 27.82 -37.35
C ASP A 628 -4.95 28.51 -35.97
N SER A 629 -5.18 29.82 -35.78
CA SER A 629 -4.81 30.54 -34.54
C SER A 629 -6.00 31.05 -33.68
N ILE A 630 -6.88 30.15 -33.23
CA ILE A 630 -8.10 30.51 -32.44
C ILE A 630 -8.02 30.16 -30.94
N ASN A 631 -6.92 29.55 -30.46
CA ASN A 631 -6.83 29.02 -29.09
C ASN A 631 -5.84 29.76 -28.16
N SER A 632 -5.05 30.71 -28.65
CA SER A 632 -3.88 31.26 -27.94
C SER A 632 -4.17 32.30 -26.85
N GLY A 633 -5.44 32.61 -26.57
CA GLY A 633 -5.84 33.61 -25.56
C GLY A 633 -6.76 33.10 -24.44
N VAL A 634 -7.29 31.88 -24.55
CA VAL A 634 -8.26 31.33 -23.59
C VAL A 634 -7.59 31.15 -22.23
N GLY A 635 -8.24 31.62 -21.16
CA GLY A 635 -7.71 31.55 -19.79
C GLY A 635 -6.79 32.70 -19.37
N LEU A 636 -6.46 33.64 -20.25
CA LEU A 636 -5.59 34.78 -19.93
C LEU A 636 -6.38 36.11 -19.86
N ILE A 637 -6.11 36.92 -18.83
CA ILE A 637 -6.56 38.33 -18.77
C ILE A 637 -5.32 39.21 -18.82
N GLY A 638 -5.16 39.98 -19.89
CA GLY A 638 -3.99 40.85 -20.10
C GLY A 638 -2.67 40.09 -20.25
N GLY A 639 -2.71 38.82 -20.71
CA GLY A 639 -1.54 37.96 -20.87
C GLY A 639 -1.08 37.25 -19.59
N LEU A 640 -1.89 37.29 -18.52
CA LEU A 640 -1.63 36.58 -17.25
C LEU A 640 -2.80 35.64 -16.90
N PRO A 641 -2.53 34.51 -16.20
CA PRO A 641 -3.58 33.68 -15.62
C PRO A 641 -4.49 34.46 -14.66
N VAL A 642 -5.78 34.14 -14.67
CA VAL A 642 -6.84 34.84 -13.94
C VAL A 642 -6.56 34.93 -12.44
N PHE A 643 -5.96 33.88 -11.86
CA PHE A 643 -5.72 33.75 -10.43
C PHE A 643 -4.30 34.11 -9.97
N GLN A 644 -3.45 34.61 -10.88
CA GLN A 644 -2.03 34.92 -10.61
C GLN A 644 -1.85 35.81 -9.36
N SER A 645 -2.66 36.87 -9.23
CA SER A 645 -2.60 37.83 -8.12
C SER A 645 -2.99 37.21 -6.77
N VAL A 646 -4.04 36.41 -6.75
CA VAL A 646 -4.56 35.75 -5.54
C VAL A 646 -3.59 34.66 -5.06
N LEU A 647 -3.03 33.89 -5.99
CA LEU A 647 -2.01 32.87 -5.70
C LEU A 647 -0.70 33.49 -5.22
N MET A 648 -0.34 34.68 -5.73
CA MET A 648 0.77 35.46 -5.16
C MET A 648 0.50 35.91 -3.72
N ASP A 649 -0.67 36.48 -3.41
CA ASP A 649 -1.01 36.86 -2.03
C ASP A 649 -1.04 35.65 -1.07
N PHE A 650 -1.42 34.46 -1.58
CA PHE A 650 -1.31 33.20 -0.84
C PHE A 650 0.16 32.82 -0.56
N LEU A 651 1.07 32.91 -1.53
CA LEU A 651 2.51 32.67 -1.31
C LEU A 651 3.13 33.70 -0.37
N ASP A 652 2.77 34.98 -0.53
CA ASP A 652 3.26 36.10 0.27
C ASP A 652 2.89 35.90 1.76
N ARG A 653 1.68 35.39 2.07
CA ARG A 653 1.15 35.35 3.46
C ARG A 653 0.91 33.95 4.03
N ASP A 654 0.11 33.14 3.34
CA ASP A 654 -0.63 31.98 3.87
C ASP A 654 0.07 30.63 3.65
N ALA A 655 0.97 30.53 2.66
CA ALA A 655 1.64 29.30 2.28
C ALA A 655 2.68 28.81 3.32
N PRO A 656 2.84 27.48 3.52
CA PRO A 656 3.82 26.92 4.45
C PRO A 656 5.24 27.06 3.91
N VAL A 657 6.17 27.48 4.78
CA VAL A 657 7.59 27.57 4.50
C VAL A 657 8.29 26.31 5.03
N LEU A 658 9.31 25.80 4.31
CA LEU A 658 10.11 24.67 4.78
C LEU A 658 11.10 25.13 5.85
N ASP A 659 10.89 24.70 7.09
CA ASP A 659 11.82 24.96 8.19
C ASP A 659 12.84 23.82 8.30
N GLU A 660 14.14 24.11 8.35
CA GLU A 660 15.19 23.07 8.45
C GLU A 660 15.09 22.23 9.74
N ASN A 661 14.56 22.83 10.82
CA ASN A 661 14.25 22.17 12.09
C ASN A 661 12.73 21.92 12.28
N GLY A 662 11.96 21.95 11.20
CA GLY A 662 10.49 21.84 11.22
C GLY A 662 9.97 20.48 11.68
N THR A 663 8.72 20.46 12.15
CA THR A 663 8.03 19.21 12.47
C THR A 663 7.76 18.38 11.20
N THR A 664 7.53 17.08 11.35
CA THR A 664 7.08 16.21 10.23
C THR A 664 5.83 16.79 9.55
N GLN A 665 4.94 17.43 10.31
CA GLN A 665 3.74 18.09 9.81
C GLN A 665 4.06 19.28 8.90
N ASN A 666 4.99 20.18 9.29
CA ASN A 666 5.46 21.28 8.44
C ASN A 666 6.04 20.75 7.12
N ARG A 667 6.88 19.70 7.20
CA ARG A 667 7.47 19.07 6.02
C ARG A 667 6.40 18.48 5.07
N THR A 668 5.37 17.83 5.60
CA THR A 668 4.23 17.34 4.80
C THR A 668 3.45 18.48 4.15
N GLN A 669 3.17 19.58 4.86
CA GLN A 669 2.50 20.74 4.29
C GLN A 669 3.33 21.38 3.16
N PHE A 670 4.64 21.50 3.32
CA PHE A 670 5.51 22.00 2.25
C PHE A 670 5.57 21.05 1.04
N ILE A 671 5.60 19.73 1.25
CA ILE A 671 5.49 18.72 0.19
C ILE A 671 4.18 18.89 -0.60
N ASN A 672 3.06 19.08 0.11
CA ASN A 672 1.76 19.31 -0.53
C ASN A 672 1.72 20.65 -1.29
N LEU A 673 2.38 21.70 -0.79
CA LEU A 673 2.52 22.98 -1.50
C LEU A 673 3.32 22.84 -2.80
N VAL A 674 4.44 22.11 -2.77
CA VAL A 674 5.23 21.81 -3.96
C VAL A 674 4.40 21.06 -5.00
N HIS A 675 3.60 20.07 -4.57
CA HIS A 675 2.71 19.34 -5.47
C HIS A 675 1.60 20.26 -6.04
N LEU A 676 0.94 21.07 -5.20
CA LEU A 676 -0.08 22.03 -5.64
C LEU A 676 0.47 23.00 -6.69
N PHE A 677 1.59 23.67 -6.43
CA PHE A 677 2.16 24.62 -7.39
C PHE A 677 2.73 23.93 -8.63
N SER A 678 3.20 22.68 -8.54
CA SER A 678 3.52 21.87 -9.73
C SER A 678 2.30 21.64 -10.62
N SER A 679 1.11 21.42 -10.03
CA SER A 679 -0.14 21.28 -10.78
C SER A 679 -0.63 22.63 -11.33
N LEU A 680 -0.64 23.69 -10.52
CA LEU A 680 -1.10 25.03 -10.95
C LEU A 680 -0.26 25.62 -12.09
N ILE A 681 1.04 25.36 -12.12
CA ILE A 681 1.92 25.75 -13.23
C ILE A 681 1.61 24.93 -14.49
N ARG A 682 1.35 23.61 -14.34
CA ARG A 682 1.08 22.72 -15.48
C ARG A 682 -0.27 22.99 -16.16
N TYR A 683 -1.29 23.41 -15.41
CA TYR A 683 -2.61 23.79 -15.94
C TYR A 683 -2.73 25.29 -16.28
N ASP A 684 -1.61 26.02 -16.41
CA ASP A 684 -1.57 27.46 -16.72
C ASP A 684 -2.44 28.36 -15.81
N VAL A 685 -2.74 27.90 -14.59
CA VAL A 685 -3.42 28.68 -13.54
C VAL A 685 -2.45 29.60 -12.80
N PHE A 686 -1.15 29.27 -12.82
CA PHE A 686 -0.08 30.07 -12.23
C PHE A 686 1.15 30.14 -13.15
N SER A 687 1.42 31.31 -13.71
CA SER A 687 2.60 31.55 -14.53
C SER A 687 3.84 31.70 -13.63
N HIS A 688 4.75 30.73 -13.73
CA HIS A 688 6.05 30.81 -13.07
C HIS A 688 6.90 31.96 -13.63
N ASN A 689 6.85 32.24 -14.94
CA ASN A 689 7.51 33.42 -15.52
C ASN A 689 7.01 34.75 -14.90
N ALA A 690 5.68 34.93 -14.76
CA ALA A 690 5.12 36.13 -14.14
C ALA A 690 5.48 36.26 -12.64
N TYR A 691 5.54 35.13 -11.92
CA TYR A 691 6.06 35.07 -10.56
C TYR A 691 7.50 35.56 -10.49
N MET A 692 8.38 35.07 -11.37
CA MET A 692 9.79 35.46 -11.42
C MET A 692 9.97 36.95 -11.72
N HIS A 693 9.21 37.50 -12.67
CA HIS A 693 9.19 38.95 -12.92
C HIS A 693 8.72 39.76 -11.71
N THR A 694 7.74 39.24 -10.95
CA THR A 694 7.25 39.88 -9.71
C THR A 694 8.34 39.90 -8.63
N LEU A 695 9.07 38.80 -8.43
CA LEU A 695 10.19 38.75 -7.48
C LEU A 695 11.33 39.69 -7.86
N ILE A 696 11.63 39.81 -9.16
CA ILE A 696 12.64 40.74 -9.67
C ILE A 696 12.22 42.20 -9.44
N SER A 697 10.95 42.55 -9.70
CA SER A 697 10.47 43.93 -9.54
C SER A 697 10.34 44.37 -8.08
N ARG A 698 9.99 43.45 -7.17
CA ARG A 698 9.93 43.72 -5.72
C ARG A 698 11.30 43.64 -5.02
N GLY A 699 12.22 42.83 -5.56
CA GLY A 699 13.51 42.53 -4.92
C GLY A 699 13.46 41.42 -3.86
N ASP A 700 12.35 40.68 -3.75
CA ASP A 700 11.99 39.71 -2.69
C ASP A 700 12.97 38.53 -2.46
N LEU A 701 14.01 38.41 -3.29
CA LEU A 701 15.07 37.39 -3.19
C LEU A 701 16.43 37.94 -2.75
N LEU A 702 16.60 39.26 -2.77
CA LEU A 702 17.82 39.93 -2.32
C LEU A 702 17.81 40.02 -0.79
N ARG A 703 18.98 39.84 -0.17
CA ARG A 703 19.12 39.94 1.29
C ARG A 703 18.75 41.34 1.77
N GLU A 704 17.96 41.43 2.83
CA GLU A 704 17.97 42.60 3.70
C GLU A 704 19.37 42.76 4.31
N ASN A 705 20.16 43.68 3.77
CA ASN A 705 21.19 44.34 4.55
C ASN A 705 20.48 45.28 5.52
N CYS A 706 20.23 44.84 6.75
CA CYS A 706 19.88 45.78 7.82
C CYS A 706 21.02 46.79 7.98
N ILE A 707 20.79 48.02 7.53
CA ILE A 707 21.50 49.20 8.03
C ILE A 707 20.85 49.52 9.38
N PRO A 708 21.56 49.43 10.52
CA PRO A 708 21.06 49.97 11.77
C PRO A 708 21.15 51.50 11.74
N GLU A 709 20.27 52.16 12.52
CA GLU A 709 20.03 53.63 12.59
C GLU A 709 19.02 54.16 11.54
N LEU A 710 17.92 54.86 11.87
CA LEU A 710 17.46 55.42 13.17
C LEU A 710 15.98 55.10 13.48
N GLU A 711 15.68 54.97 14.78
CA GLU A 711 14.32 55.14 15.31
C GLU A 711 13.96 56.63 15.50
N HIS A 712 12.65 56.92 15.56
CA HIS A 712 12.00 58.25 15.61
C HIS A 712 12.06 59.03 14.26
N VAL A 713 10.97 59.54 13.70
CA VAL A 713 9.85 60.28 14.33
C VAL A 713 8.49 60.03 13.66
N ASN A 714 7.45 59.85 14.50
CA ASN A 714 5.99 60.07 14.35
C ASN A 714 5.20 59.77 13.04
N ARG A 715 4.02 59.18 13.27
CA ARG A 715 2.84 59.19 12.38
C ARG A 715 2.43 60.62 11.98
N ASN A 716 1.93 60.80 10.75
CA ASN A 716 0.52 61.12 10.51
C ASN A 716 0.12 61.18 9.02
N GLU A 717 -1.06 60.59 8.74
CA GLU A 717 -2.10 60.97 7.77
C GLU A 717 -1.82 61.07 6.25
N ALA A 718 -2.93 60.90 5.51
CA ALA A 718 -3.01 60.68 4.07
C ALA A 718 -3.01 61.96 3.23
N SER A 719 -2.61 61.86 1.96
CA SER A 719 -3.43 62.32 0.82
C SER A 719 -2.80 62.02 -0.56
N SER A 720 -3.67 61.90 -1.57
CA SER A 720 -3.35 61.92 -3.01
C SER A 720 -3.08 63.35 -3.51
N VAL A 721 -2.33 63.50 -4.62
CA VAL A 721 -2.71 64.31 -5.82
C VAL A 721 -1.54 64.47 -6.81
N CYS A 722 -1.83 64.42 -8.11
CA CYS A 722 -0.90 64.71 -9.22
C CYS A 722 -0.67 66.22 -9.44
N GLY A 723 0.47 66.62 -10.02
CA GLY A 723 0.68 67.99 -10.52
C GLY A 723 1.99 68.16 -11.32
N LEU A 724 1.95 68.87 -12.45
CA LEU A 724 3.02 68.99 -13.44
C LEU A 724 3.45 70.46 -13.65
N GLU A 725 4.66 70.66 -14.21
CA GLU A 725 5.18 71.89 -14.88
C GLU A 725 5.56 73.13 -13.99
N SER A 726 6.58 73.95 -14.31
CA SER A 726 6.79 74.62 -15.62
C SER A 726 8.09 75.48 -15.78
N VAL A 727 8.47 75.72 -17.05
CA VAL A 727 9.25 76.83 -17.70
C VAL A 727 10.82 76.92 -17.71
N ASP A 728 11.34 76.61 -18.91
CA ASP A 728 12.43 77.16 -19.76
C ASP A 728 13.37 78.36 -19.40
N ASN A 729 14.59 78.31 -19.99
CA ASN A 729 15.01 79.25 -21.08
C ASN A 729 16.29 78.81 -21.85
N LYS A 730 16.38 79.18 -23.15
CA LYS A 730 17.42 78.87 -24.17
C LYS A 730 18.24 80.16 -24.54
N PRO A 731 19.40 80.14 -25.26
CA PRO A 731 19.56 79.59 -26.63
C PRO A 731 20.95 79.01 -27.05
N SER A 732 20.98 78.45 -28.28
CA SER A 732 22.07 77.73 -28.98
C SER A 732 23.02 78.64 -29.79
N PRO A 733 24.14 78.16 -30.39
CA PRO A 733 24.20 77.30 -31.63
C PRO A 733 25.34 76.22 -31.61
N SER A 734 25.62 75.35 -32.61
CA SER A 734 24.91 74.73 -33.76
C SER A 734 25.81 73.63 -34.40
N HIS A 735 25.25 72.70 -35.21
CA HIS A 735 25.69 72.25 -36.57
C HIS A 735 25.44 70.75 -36.91
N ASN A 736 24.40 70.50 -37.73
CA ASN A 736 24.03 69.42 -38.70
C ASN A 736 24.66 68.00 -38.59
N PHE A 737 23.91 66.90 -38.78
CA PHE A 737 23.19 66.53 -40.03
C PHE A 737 22.03 65.52 -39.84
N ASP A 738 20.91 65.80 -40.53
CA ASP A 738 19.84 64.99 -41.19
C ASP A 738 19.62 63.50 -40.78
N ASP A 739 18.41 63.06 -40.40
CA ASP A 739 17.23 62.66 -41.24
C ASP A 739 17.50 61.43 -42.15
N GLU A 740 16.63 60.43 -42.37
CA GLU A 740 15.17 60.26 -42.14
C GLU A 740 14.85 58.74 -42.26
N PHE A 741 13.91 58.16 -41.49
CA PHE A 741 13.28 56.87 -41.86
C PHE A 741 11.89 56.67 -41.26
N SER A 742 10.87 56.54 -42.12
CA SER A 742 9.53 56.06 -41.78
C SER A 742 8.86 55.45 -43.01
N SER A 743 8.35 54.21 -42.88
CA SER A 743 7.40 53.52 -43.79
C SER A 743 7.78 53.32 -45.28
N ALA A 744 7.30 52.33 -46.03
CA ALA A 744 6.75 50.98 -45.78
C ALA A 744 6.56 50.27 -47.15
N LEU A 745 6.61 48.91 -47.21
CA LEU A 745 6.06 48.03 -48.29
C LEU A 745 6.75 48.15 -49.71
N ASP A 746 6.87 47.15 -50.60
CA ASP A 746 6.50 45.71 -50.59
C ASP A 746 7.34 44.86 -51.61
N PHE A 747 7.20 43.52 -51.57
CA PHE A 747 7.77 42.42 -52.41
C PHE A 747 8.43 42.66 -53.80
N LYS A 748 9.54 41.92 -54.07
CA LYS A 748 9.59 40.87 -55.13
C LYS A 748 10.83 39.93 -55.14
N HIS A 749 10.64 38.73 -55.69
CA HIS A 749 11.62 37.64 -55.87
C HIS A 749 12.85 37.97 -56.73
N SER A 750 13.99 37.34 -56.41
CA SER A 750 14.89 36.70 -57.39
C SER A 750 15.73 35.61 -56.72
N GLU A 751 16.00 34.55 -57.48
CA GLU A 751 16.66 33.30 -57.04
C GLU A 751 18.17 33.48 -56.93
N PHE A 752 18.82 32.89 -55.92
CA PHE A 752 20.28 32.69 -55.90
C PHE A 752 20.68 31.34 -55.30
N ASP A 753 21.76 30.82 -55.87
CA ASP A 753 22.26 29.44 -55.85
C ASP A 753 22.83 28.99 -54.48
N ASP A 754 22.60 27.73 -54.09
CA ASP A 754 22.84 27.15 -52.75
C ASP A 754 24.03 26.17 -52.74
N SER A 755 25.07 26.44 -53.53
CA SER A 755 26.13 25.47 -53.84
C SER A 755 27.48 25.65 -53.11
N ASN A 756 27.70 26.74 -52.36
CA ASN A 756 29.02 27.10 -51.80
C ASN A 756 29.07 27.36 -50.27
N VAL A 757 28.04 27.01 -49.49
CA VAL A 757 27.95 27.36 -48.06
C VAL A 757 29.04 26.70 -47.18
N ASP A 758 29.47 25.48 -47.52
CA ASP A 758 30.46 24.73 -46.74
C ASP A 758 31.87 25.35 -46.73
N ASP A 759 32.29 26.00 -47.81
CA ASP A 759 33.63 26.57 -47.96
C ASP A 759 33.87 27.79 -47.05
N ASP A 760 32.81 28.53 -46.69
CA ASP A 760 32.90 29.67 -45.78
C ASP A 760 32.75 29.26 -44.30
N LEU A 761 32.02 28.17 -44.01
CA LEU A 761 31.97 27.57 -42.69
C LEU A 761 33.35 27.04 -42.25
N GLY A 762 34.11 26.44 -43.18
CA GLY A 762 35.47 25.96 -42.92
C GLY A 762 36.44 27.08 -42.54
N LYS A 763 36.39 28.23 -43.23
CA LYS A 763 37.24 29.41 -42.95
C LYS A 763 36.93 30.05 -41.60
N LEU A 764 35.66 30.05 -41.19
CA LEU A 764 35.24 30.58 -39.89
C LEU A 764 35.77 29.72 -38.73
N LEU A 765 35.73 28.39 -38.87
CA LEU A 765 36.27 27.45 -37.89
C LEU A 765 37.81 27.53 -37.76
N GLN A 766 38.52 27.78 -38.86
CA GLN A 766 39.97 28.00 -38.84
C GLN A 766 40.34 29.27 -38.03
N ASN A 767 39.66 30.39 -38.29
CA ASN A 767 39.91 31.68 -37.64
C ASN A 767 39.64 31.68 -36.12
N ILE A 768 38.66 30.92 -35.65
CA ILE A 768 38.36 30.77 -34.22
C ILE A 768 39.47 29.98 -33.50
N LYS A 769 40.11 29.03 -34.19
CA LYS A 769 41.11 28.13 -33.60
C LYS A 769 42.48 28.79 -33.40
N GLU A 770 42.85 29.75 -34.26
CA GLU A 770 44.15 30.43 -34.20
C GLU A 770 44.17 31.65 -33.25
N LYS A 771 43.02 32.28 -32.95
CA LYS A 771 42.96 33.41 -32.00
C LYS A 771 42.84 33.01 -30.52
N GLY A 772 42.74 31.72 -30.20
CA GLY A 772 42.63 31.21 -28.83
C GLY A 772 43.91 31.23 -27.98
N GLN A 773 45.04 31.70 -28.53
CA GLN A 773 46.35 31.68 -27.85
C GLN A 773 47.13 33.00 -28.00
N SER A 774 46.56 34.14 -27.57
CA SER A 774 47.29 35.33 -27.06
C SER A 774 46.34 36.46 -26.67
N ALA A 775 46.04 36.62 -25.37
CA ALA A 775 45.65 37.89 -24.74
C ALA A 775 45.52 37.71 -23.22
N LEU A 776 46.61 37.99 -22.51
CA LEU A 776 46.57 38.35 -21.10
C LEU A 776 46.20 39.84 -21.03
N GLU A 777 45.08 40.22 -20.40
CA GLU A 777 44.90 41.43 -19.57
C GLU A 777 43.41 41.69 -19.23
N THR A 778 43.17 42.13 -18.00
CA THR A 778 41.86 42.44 -17.41
C THR A 778 41.73 43.92 -17.08
N PRO A 779 40.54 44.54 -17.21
CA PRO A 779 40.16 45.71 -16.43
C PRO A 779 39.41 45.31 -15.14
N ASP A 780 39.65 46.02 -14.04
CA ASP A 780 39.22 45.68 -12.69
C ASP A 780 37.70 45.72 -12.42
N SER A 781 37.27 44.88 -11.46
CA SER A 781 36.13 45.14 -10.58
C SER A 781 36.61 44.99 -9.13
N PRO A 782 36.09 45.77 -8.17
CA PRO A 782 36.67 45.87 -6.84
C PRO A 782 36.59 44.54 -6.07
N LYS A 783 37.74 44.10 -5.56
CA LYS A 783 37.89 42.86 -4.79
C LYS A 783 37.26 42.99 -3.41
N ILE A 784 36.36 42.06 -3.08
CA ILE A 784 36.06 41.68 -1.69
C ILE A 784 36.75 40.33 -1.44
N ALA A 785 37.42 40.20 -0.30
CA ALA A 785 38.38 39.12 -0.06
C ALA A 785 37.72 37.75 0.18
N ASP A 786 38.41 36.70 -0.28
CA ASP A 786 38.11 35.31 0.08
C ASP A 786 38.16 35.11 1.60
N ASN A 787 37.11 34.51 2.16
CA ASN A 787 37.20 33.80 3.43
C ASN A 787 36.39 32.50 3.33
N SER A 788 37.11 31.39 3.27
CA SER A 788 36.53 30.05 3.38
C SER A 788 36.08 29.77 4.82
N HIS A 789 35.05 28.93 4.98
CA HIS A 789 34.39 28.61 6.25
C HIS A 789 33.69 29.77 6.97
N MET A 790 32.42 29.99 6.60
CA MET A 790 31.42 30.54 7.52
C MET A 790 30.36 29.48 7.85
N THR A 791 30.32 29.07 9.11
CA THR A 791 29.22 28.31 9.71
C THR A 791 27.93 29.13 9.65
N LEU A 792 26.90 28.61 9.00
CA LEU A 792 25.64 29.31 8.76
C LEU A 792 24.78 29.42 10.04
N ASN A 793 24.98 30.48 10.81
CA ASN A 793 24.06 30.91 11.86
C ASN A 793 23.32 32.18 11.41
N GLY A 794 21.99 32.11 11.31
CA GLY A 794 21.11 33.27 11.52
C GLY A 794 20.92 34.29 10.38
N TYR A 795 20.82 33.87 9.11
CA TYR A 795 20.28 34.73 8.05
C TYR A 795 18.84 34.34 7.71
N LEU A 796 17.90 35.29 7.77
CA LEU A 796 16.52 35.07 7.33
C LEU A 796 16.48 34.92 5.81
N ILE A 797 16.19 33.70 5.35
CA ILE A 797 16.00 33.38 3.94
C ILE A 797 14.54 33.72 3.58
N SER A 798 14.34 34.51 2.52
CA SER A 798 13.00 34.81 2.00
C SER A 798 12.23 33.53 1.68
N ARG A 799 10.94 33.46 2.05
CA ARG A 799 10.06 32.34 1.70
C ARG A 799 10.04 32.06 0.19
N HIS A 800 10.10 33.12 -0.61
CA HIS A 800 10.15 33.03 -2.06
C HIS A 800 11.44 32.42 -2.59
N TYR A 801 12.58 32.54 -1.89
CA TYR A 801 13.80 31.82 -2.25
C TYR A 801 13.59 30.30 -2.14
N ILE A 802 12.89 29.85 -1.11
CA ILE A 802 12.57 28.43 -0.89
C ILE A 802 11.58 27.93 -1.95
N TYR A 803 10.51 28.68 -2.23
CA TYR A 803 9.56 28.34 -3.30
C TYR A 803 10.24 28.31 -4.68
N THR A 804 10.98 29.36 -5.03
CA THR A 804 11.73 29.47 -6.28
C THR A 804 12.86 28.44 -6.39
N LYS A 805 13.37 27.89 -5.29
CA LYS A 805 14.29 26.74 -5.33
C LYS A 805 13.57 25.41 -5.63
N HIS A 806 12.34 25.22 -5.17
CA HIS A 806 11.68 23.90 -5.16
C HIS A 806 10.54 23.70 -6.18
N PHE A 807 9.71 24.69 -6.52
CA PHE A 807 8.52 24.51 -7.37
C PHE A 807 8.86 23.99 -8.78
N PRO A 808 8.38 22.82 -9.23
CA PRO A 808 8.70 22.31 -10.56
C PRO A 808 8.24 23.22 -11.70
N ILE A 809 8.88 23.07 -12.85
CA ILE A 809 8.45 23.63 -14.15
C ILE A 809 8.33 22.45 -15.11
N PRO A 810 7.28 22.35 -15.94
CA PRO A 810 7.18 21.32 -16.98
C PRO A 810 8.43 21.23 -17.86
N GLN A 811 8.71 20.04 -18.40
CA GLN A 811 9.95 19.72 -19.13
C GLN A 811 9.70 19.29 -20.58
N GLU A 812 8.53 19.60 -21.13
CA GLU A 812 8.12 19.19 -22.47
C GLU A 812 8.92 19.93 -23.55
N GLU A 813 9.64 19.18 -24.38
CA GLU A 813 10.65 19.72 -25.31
C GLU A 813 10.07 20.62 -26.41
N ALA A 814 8.76 20.53 -26.66
CA ALA A 814 8.06 21.35 -27.66
C ALA A 814 7.91 22.84 -27.25
N CYS A 815 7.99 23.17 -25.97
CA CYS A 815 7.74 24.53 -25.48
C CYS A 815 9.05 25.29 -25.15
N VAL A 816 9.43 26.22 -26.03
CA VAL A 816 10.61 27.08 -25.86
C VAL A 816 10.53 27.95 -24.59
N SER A 817 9.32 28.28 -24.10
CA SER A 817 9.13 29.11 -22.89
C SER A 817 9.78 28.48 -21.65
N TYR A 818 9.50 27.20 -21.39
CA TYR A 818 9.97 26.55 -20.15
C TYR A 818 11.51 26.46 -20.06
N SER A 819 12.20 26.36 -21.20
CA SER A 819 13.67 26.43 -21.25
C SER A 819 14.20 27.81 -20.81
N ASN A 820 13.53 28.88 -21.25
CA ASN A 820 13.86 30.25 -20.84
C ASN A 820 13.58 30.48 -19.36
N GLU A 821 12.43 30.01 -18.84
CA GLU A 821 12.08 30.09 -17.42
C GLU A 821 13.06 29.33 -16.52
N CYS A 822 13.46 28.12 -16.93
CA CYS A 822 14.51 27.37 -16.24
C CYS A 822 15.83 28.15 -16.20
N ASN A 823 16.22 28.82 -17.30
CA ASN A 823 17.41 29.65 -17.34
C ASN A 823 17.32 30.89 -16.45
N GLN A 824 16.19 31.61 -16.47
CA GLN A 824 15.92 32.73 -15.56
C GLN A 824 16.02 32.30 -14.10
N ARG A 825 15.44 31.14 -13.74
CA ARG A 825 15.54 30.54 -12.40
C ARG A 825 16.97 30.34 -11.92
N TYR A 826 17.81 29.71 -12.76
CA TYR A 826 19.21 29.50 -12.43
C TYR A 826 19.98 30.83 -12.26
N ILE A 827 19.66 31.84 -13.07
CA ILE A 827 20.27 33.18 -12.96
C ILE A 827 19.82 33.89 -11.68
N LEU A 828 18.53 33.78 -11.31
CA LEU A 828 17.97 34.48 -10.17
C LEU A 828 18.39 33.87 -8.81
N LEU A 829 18.61 32.55 -8.77
CA LEU A 829 19.05 31.85 -7.55
C LEU A 829 20.57 31.82 -7.34
N PHE A 830 21.36 31.81 -8.43
CA PHE A 830 22.82 31.55 -8.39
C PHE A 830 23.65 32.56 -9.21
N GLY A 831 23.03 33.65 -9.68
CA GLY A 831 23.67 34.68 -10.48
C GLY A 831 24.17 34.20 -11.85
N VAL A 832 25.11 34.96 -12.41
CA VAL A 832 25.84 34.61 -13.63
C VAL A 832 27.27 34.23 -13.25
N GLY A 833 27.63 32.95 -13.39
CA GLY A 833 28.98 32.48 -13.09
C GLY A 833 29.07 31.03 -12.64
N LYS A 834 30.13 30.73 -11.89
CA LYS A 834 30.56 29.37 -11.53
C LYS A 834 29.50 28.56 -10.78
N GLU A 835 28.84 29.13 -9.77
CA GLU A 835 27.85 28.40 -8.96
C GLU A 835 26.66 27.92 -9.79
N ARG A 836 26.10 28.80 -10.63
CA ARG A 836 25.04 28.48 -11.61
C ARG A 836 25.43 27.29 -12.49
N ASP A 837 26.66 27.29 -12.98
CA ASP A 837 27.15 26.27 -13.91
C ASP A 837 27.48 24.95 -13.19
N GLU A 838 27.94 25.00 -11.93
CA GLU A 838 28.07 23.85 -11.04
C GLU A 838 26.71 23.18 -10.74
N LYS A 839 25.65 23.97 -10.48
CA LYS A 839 24.27 23.45 -10.30
C LYS A 839 23.75 22.77 -11.55
N LYS A 840 23.83 23.43 -12.71
CA LYS A 840 23.46 22.83 -14.01
C LYS A 840 24.29 21.58 -14.33
N HIS A 841 25.58 21.56 -13.96
CA HIS A 841 26.43 20.39 -14.13
C HIS A 841 26.03 19.24 -13.19
N ALA A 842 25.64 19.52 -11.94
CA ALA A 842 25.18 18.51 -11.00
C ALA A 842 23.92 17.78 -11.50
N VAL A 843 22.92 18.52 -12.01
CA VAL A 843 21.73 17.95 -12.67
C VAL A 843 22.13 17.07 -13.86
N LYS A 844 22.89 17.61 -14.82
CA LYS A 844 23.35 16.84 -16.01
C LYS A 844 24.19 15.61 -15.64
N LYS A 845 24.96 15.67 -14.55
CA LYS A 845 25.75 14.55 -14.03
C LYS A 845 24.85 13.48 -13.41
N MET A 846 23.80 13.86 -12.68
CA MET A 846 22.81 12.94 -12.11
C MET A 846 22.04 12.19 -13.20
N SER A 847 21.46 12.91 -14.18
CA SER A 847 20.77 12.28 -15.31
C SER A 847 21.69 11.31 -16.04
N LYS A 848 22.94 11.71 -16.33
CA LYS A 848 23.96 10.82 -16.93
C LYS A 848 24.41 9.67 -16.03
N GLU A 849 24.24 9.76 -14.71
CA GLU A 849 24.51 8.65 -13.79
C GLU A 849 23.40 7.60 -13.93
N ILE A 850 22.14 8.00 -13.87
CA ILE A 850 20.95 7.13 -13.98
C ILE A 850 20.82 6.55 -15.40
N CYS A 851 20.92 7.36 -16.46
CA CYS A 851 20.76 6.90 -17.86
C CYS A 851 21.78 5.83 -18.29
N LYS A 852 22.85 5.57 -17.53
CA LYS A 852 23.73 4.41 -17.77
C LYS A 852 22.98 3.08 -17.71
N LEU A 853 21.93 2.99 -16.87
CA LEU A 853 21.07 1.82 -16.72
C LEU A 853 20.32 1.42 -18.01
N PHE A 854 20.12 2.38 -18.92
CA PHE A 854 19.44 2.21 -20.21
C PHE A 854 20.41 2.17 -21.41
N SER A 855 21.72 2.18 -21.15
CA SER A 855 22.73 2.01 -22.18
C SER A 855 22.81 0.55 -22.65
N LYS A 856 23.22 0.32 -23.91
CA LYS A 856 23.37 -1.02 -24.56
C LYS A 856 24.17 -2.08 -23.77
N LYS A 857 24.90 -1.68 -22.71
CA LYS A 857 25.64 -2.59 -21.81
C LYS A 857 24.79 -3.14 -20.65
N PHE A 858 23.77 -2.41 -20.23
CA PHE A 858 22.87 -2.73 -19.12
C PHE A 858 21.46 -3.12 -19.58
N SER A 859 21.11 -2.81 -20.83
CA SER A 859 19.89 -3.26 -21.50
C SER A 859 19.93 -4.75 -21.90
N ILE A 860 18.75 -5.33 -22.09
CA ILE A 860 18.53 -6.71 -22.55
C ILE A 860 18.79 -6.77 -24.07
N ASP A 861 19.73 -7.61 -24.52
CA ASP A 861 19.96 -7.83 -25.95
C ASP A 861 19.09 -9.00 -26.45
N ILE A 862 18.11 -8.70 -27.32
CA ILE A 862 17.20 -9.69 -27.90
C ILE A 862 17.88 -10.50 -29.02
N ALA A 863 18.85 -9.93 -29.73
CA ALA A 863 19.65 -10.67 -30.71
C ALA A 863 20.60 -11.67 -30.03
N GLU A 864 21.05 -11.40 -28.81
CA GLU A 864 21.85 -12.32 -27.97
C GLU A 864 20.98 -13.23 -27.07
N GLY A 865 19.73 -13.48 -27.47
CA GLY A 865 18.84 -14.46 -26.80
C GLY A 865 18.23 -13.96 -25.49
N GLY A 866 18.01 -12.65 -25.35
CA GLY A 866 17.32 -12.06 -24.20
C GLY A 866 18.18 -11.92 -22.95
N LYS A 867 19.50 -11.76 -23.12
CA LYS A 867 20.47 -11.64 -22.01
C LYS A 867 21.01 -10.21 -21.91
N VAL A 868 21.29 -9.77 -20.69
CA VAL A 868 22.07 -8.55 -20.44
C VAL A 868 23.56 -8.88 -20.58
N LYS A 869 24.30 -8.09 -21.37
CA LYS A 869 25.70 -8.36 -21.76
C LYS A 869 26.70 -8.40 -20.61
N LYS A 870 26.35 -7.87 -19.44
CA LYS A 870 27.16 -7.95 -18.22
C LYS A 870 26.25 -8.09 -17.01
N HIS A 871 26.47 -9.11 -16.17
CA HIS A 871 25.86 -9.11 -14.83
C HIS A 871 26.40 -7.91 -14.03
N SER A 872 25.50 -7.16 -13.41
CA SER A 872 25.72 -5.86 -12.78
C SER A 872 26.67 -5.83 -11.57
N ARG A 873 27.30 -6.95 -11.20
CA ARG A 873 27.98 -7.22 -9.92
C ARG A 873 29.11 -6.28 -9.45
N ASN A 874 29.50 -5.28 -10.24
CA ASN A 874 30.23 -4.11 -9.75
C ASN A 874 29.23 -2.94 -9.74
N GLU A 875 28.37 -2.96 -8.72
CA GLU A 875 26.98 -2.48 -8.82
C GLU A 875 26.80 -0.96 -8.94
N PHE A 876 25.85 -0.58 -9.78
CA PHE A 876 25.21 0.73 -9.70
C PHE A 876 24.56 0.84 -8.32
N ASN A 877 24.98 1.81 -7.51
CA ASN A 877 24.48 1.94 -6.14
C ASN A 877 23.16 2.70 -6.15
N PHE A 878 22.05 1.95 -6.21
CA PHE A 878 20.68 2.46 -6.18
C PHE A 878 20.43 3.34 -4.95
N GLU A 879 20.76 2.86 -3.74
CA GLU A 879 20.53 3.58 -2.48
C GLU A 879 21.29 4.91 -2.41
N ALA A 880 22.57 4.93 -2.80
CA ALA A 880 23.36 6.15 -2.87
C ALA A 880 22.84 7.12 -3.95
N THR A 881 22.35 6.60 -5.08
CA THR A 881 21.77 7.44 -6.16
C THR A 881 20.45 8.05 -5.71
N THR A 882 19.55 7.28 -5.09
CA THR A 882 18.31 7.77 -4.47
C THR A 882 18.62 8.83 -3.41
N SER A 883 19.61 8.59 -2.54
CA SER A 883 20.01 9.53 -1.49
C SER A 883 20.55 10.85 -2.06
N LYS A 884 21.39 10.80 -3.11
CA LYS A 884 21.84 12.01 -3.83
C LYS A 884 20.66 12.74 -4.48
N CYS A 885 19.80 12.03 -5.20
CA CYS A 885 18.64 12.60 -5.90
C CYS A 885 17.69 13.31 -4.90
N LYS A 886 17.39 12.66 -3.77
CA LYS A 886 16.59 13.20 -2.66
C LYS A 886 17.19 14.47 -2.01
N SER A 887 18.49 14.72 -2.16
CA SER A 887 19.16 15.92 -1.66
C SER A 887 19.10 17.12 -2.62
N MET A 888 18.68 16.89 -3.87
CA MET A 888 18.45 17.94 -4.88
C MET A 888 17.08 18.61 -4.64
N SER A 889 16.83 19.80 -5.21
CA SER A 889 15.50 20.42 -5.10
C SER A 889 14.44 19.65 -5.90
N TYR A 890 13.15 19.82 -5.59
CA TYR A 890 12.08 19.11 -6.31
C TYR A 890 12.06 19.45 -7.81
N PHE A 891 12.29 20.72 -8.16
CA PHE A 891 12.57 21.13 -9.54
C PHE A 891 13.74 20.35 -10.17
N GLU A 892 14.90 20.27 -9.52
CA GLU A 892 16.05 19.52 -10.03
C GLU A 892 15.73 18.01 -10.19
N GLN A 893 14.98 17.42 -9.27
CA GLN A 893 14.53 16.02 -9.34
C GLN A 893 13.59 15.79 -10.53
N HIS A 894 12.62 16.68 -10.79
CA HIS A 894 11.77 16.62 -11.98
C HIS A 894 12.61 16.63 -13.26
N VAL A 895 13.55 17.58 -13.41
CA VAL A 895 14.44 17.66 -14.60
C VAL A 895 15.22 16.36 -14.81
N VAL A 896 15.79 15.79 -13.75
CA VAL A 896 16.52 14.51 -13.81
C VAL A 896 15.61 13.37 -14.26
N THR A 897 14.44 13.21 -13.64
CA THR A 897 13.53 12.11 -13.92
C THR A 897 12.92 12.17 -15.32
N SER A 898 12.48 13.35 -15.78
CA SER A 898 11.95 13.54 -17.15
C SER A 898 12.99 13.20 -18.22
N GLN A 899 14.25 13.61 -18.04
CA GLN A 899 15.33 13.23 -18.96
C GLN A 899 15.59 11.72 -18.98
N CYS A 900 15.42 11.03 -17.85
CA CYS A 900 15.55 9.57 -17.81
C CYS A 900 14.34 8.89 -18.47
N ALA A 901 13.13 9.42 -18.32
CA ALA A 901 11.91 8.88 -18.93
C ALA A 901 11.95 8.95 -20.46
N ILE A 902 12.39 10.09 -21.03
CA ILE A 902 12.58 10.25 -22.49
C ILE A 902 13.50 9.16 -23.04
N ILE A 903 14.65 8.92 -22.42
CA ILE A 903 15.61 7.88 -22.85
C ILE A 903 15.00 6.47 -22.78
N VAL A 904 14.11 6.19 -21.82
CA VAL A 904 13.38 4.91 -21.76
C VAL A 904 12.38 4.80 -22.91
N LEU A 905 11.60 5.86 -23.18
CA LEU A 905 10.64 5.88 -24.29
C LEU A 905 11.35 5.74 -25.65
N GLU A 906 12.43 6.48 -25.90
CA GLU A 906 13.28 6.34 -27.10
C GLU A 906 13.76 4.88 -27.28
N GLN A 907 14.19 4.24 -26.19
CA GLN A 907 14.68 2.87 -26.26
C GLN A 907 13.57 1.86 -26.57
N LEU A 908 12.38 2.05 -25.97
CA LEU A 908 11.19 1.22 -26.18
C LEU A 908 10.64 1.37 -27.60
N ASN A 909 10.41 2.60 -28.06
CA ASN A 909 9.96 2.92 -29.42
C ASN A 909 10.99 2.48 -30.47
N GLY A 910 12.29 2.65 -30.20
CA GLY A 910 13.36 2.13 -31.04
C GLY A 910 13.32 0.60 -31.20
N PHE A 911 12.84 -0.14 -30.19
CA PHE A 911 12.61 -1.57 -30.32
C PHE A 911 11.30 -1.88 -31.06
N ALA A 912 10.20 -1.19 -30.75
CA ALA A 912 8.88 -1.35 -31.39
C ALA A 912 8.94 -1.13 -32.92
N THR A 913 9.63 -0.08 -33.35
CA THR A 913 9.92 0.22 -34.77
C THR A 913 10.92 -0.75 -35.41
N GLY A 914 11.58 -1.61 -34.63
CA GLY A 914 12.60 -2.54 -35.11
C GLY A 914 13.96 -1.90 -35.44
N SER A 915 14.13 -0.59 -35.21
CA SER A 915 15.39 0.14 -35.44
C SER A 915 16.51 -0.26 -34.47
N ASN A 916 16.16 -0.85 -33.32
CA ASN A 916 17.07 -1.30 -32.28
C ASN A 916 16.70 -2.70 -31.74
N ASN A 917 17.68 -3.44 -31.18
CA ASN A 917 17.47 -4.79 -30.62
C ASN A 917 17.61 -4.85 -29.08
N TYR A 918 17.70 -3.71 -28.40
CA TYR A 918 17.86 -3.66 -26.94
C TYR A 918 16.60 -3.16 -26.25
N LEU A 919 16.06 -3.92 -25.30
CA LEU A 919 14.99 -3.47 -24.39
C LEU A 919 15.57 -3.04 -23.03
N PRO A 920 14.99 -2.04 -22.33
CA PRO A 920 15.42 -1.70 -20.98
C PRO A 920 15.08 -2.85 -20.01
N VAL A 921 15.86 -3.01 -18.94
CA VAL A 921 15.57 -3.99 -17.88
C VAL A 921 14.42 -3.47 -17.03
N GLN A 922 13.39 -4.29 -16.77
CA GLN A 922 12.16 -3.84 -16.11
C GLN A 922 12.42 -3.26 -14.72
N GLU A 923 13.35 -3.85 -13.95
CA GLU A 923 13.76 -3.35 -12.63
C GLU A 923 14.43 -1.96 -12.70
N HIS A 924 15.09 -1.62 -13.81
CA HIS A 924 15.64 -0.27 -14.00
C HIS A 924 14.54 0.76 -14.32
N VAL A 925 13.46 0.34 -15.00
CA VAL A 925 12.29 1.20 -15.25
C VAL A 925 11.48 1.37 -13.97
N ALA A 926 11.29 0.31 -13.18
CA ALA A 926 10.65 0.38 -11.87
C ALA A 926 11.41 1.33 -10.91
N PHE A 927 12.75 1.27 -10.89
CA PHE A 927 13.57 2.23 -10.15
C PHE A 927 13.37 3.69 -10.61
N LEU A 928 13.07 3.93 -11.89
CA LEU A 928 12.73 5.28 -12.37
C LEU A 928 11.33 5.71 -11.88
N PHE A 929 10.35 4.80 -11.82
CA PHE A 929 9.06 5.08 -11.19
C PHE A 929 9.23 5.50 -9.72
N ASP A 930 10.03 4.77 -8.94
CA ASP A 930 10.34 5.10 -7.53
C ASP A 930 10.94 6.52 -7.39
N LEU A 931 11.82 6.92 -8.32
CA LEU A 931 12.43 8.25 -8.33
C LEU A 931 11.41 9.35 -8.71
N MET A 932 10.48 9.07 -9.62
CA MET A 932 9.40 10.01 -10.00
C MET A 932 8.37 10.18 -8.88
N GLU A 933 7.99 9.10 -8.20
CA GLU A 933 7.14 9.15 -6.99
C GLU A 933 7.83 9.95 -5.87
N MET A 934 9.12 9.68 -5.60
CA MET A 934 9.90 10.46 -4.63
C MET A 934 9.99 11.96 -4.98
N ALA A 935 10.06 12.27 -6.27
CA ALA A 935 10.11 13.65 -6.78
C ALA A 935 8.76 14.37 -6.73
N LEU A 936 7.65 13.68 -6.38
CA LEU A 936 6.27 14.17 -6.44
C LEU A 936 5.79 14.47 -7.88
N ASN A 937 6.42 13.86 -8.88
CA ASN A 937 6.11 14.10 -10.29
C ASN A 937 4.97 13.19 -10.78
N ILE A 938 3.83 13.22 -10.07
CA ILE A 938 2.77 12.21 -10.20
C ILE A 938 2.10 12.25 -11.58
N HIS A 939 1.83 13.44 -12.12
CA HIS A 939 1.23 13.57 -13.44
C HIS A 939 2.16 13.01 -14.54
N SER A 940 3.42 13.44 -14.61
CA SER A 940 4.35 12.89 -15.60
C SER A 940 4.73 11.43 -15.37
N LEU A 941 4.52 10.89 -14.17
CA LEU A 941 4.59 9.45 -13.91
C LEU A 941 3.39 8.70 -14.52
N LEU A 942 2.17 9.23 -14.42
CA LEU A 942 0.99 8.70 -15.10
C LEU A 942 1.13 8.82 -16.62
N ASP A 943 1.56 9.97 -17.14
CA ASP A 943 1.87 10.16 -18.57
C ASP A 943 2.88 9.12 -19.06
N PHE A 944 3.97 8.93 -18.31
CA PHE A 944 5.03 7.99 -18.67
C PHE A 944 4.53 6.53 -18.64
N CYS A 945 3.66 6.18 -17.68
CA CYS A 945 2.98 4.89 -17.68
C CYS A 945 2.11 4.69 -18.93
N ASP A 946 1.30 5.68 -19.30
CA ASP A 946 0.43 5.65 -20.49
C ASP A 946 1.25 5.53 -21.80
N HIS A 947 2.32 6.32 -21.95
CA HIS A 947 3.22 6.23 -23.10
C HIS A 947 3.92 4.86 -23.20
N ILE A 948 4.33 4.25 -22.08
CA ILE A 948 4.85 2.87 -22.11
C ILE A 948 3.75 1.90 -22.56
N LEU A 949 2.52 2.00 -22.02
CA LEU A 949 1.41 1.12 -22.38
C LEU A 949 1.05 1.18 -23.87
N LYS A 950 1.18 2.34 -24.51
CA LYS A 950 0.99 2.51 -25.96
C LYS A 950 2.05 1.75 -26.80
N GLU A 951 3.28 1.64 -26.30
CA GLU A 951 4.38 0.92 -26.98
C GLU A 951 4.34 -0.61 -26.75
N LEU A 952 3.80 -1.10 -25.62
CA LEU A 952 3.82 -2.53 -25.27
C LEU A 952 3.23 -3.47 -26.36
N PRO A 953 2.12 -3.16 -27.05
CA PRO A 953 1.57 -4.03 -28.09
C PRO A 953 2.52 -4.25 -29.26
N GLU A 954 3.27 -3.22 -29.68
CA GLU A 954 4.22 -3.34 -30.79
C GLU A 954 5.54 -3.98 -30.37
N ILE A 955 5.99 -3.75 -29.12
CA ILE A 955 7.09 -4.51 -28.52
C ILE A 955 6.75 -6.01 -28.49
N GLU A 956 5.53 -6.38 -28.12
CA GLU A 956 5.06 -7.77 -28.13
C GLU A 956 5.04 -8.36 -29.56
N ASN A 957 4.55 -7.61 -30.55
CA ASN A 957 4.58 -8.00 -31.96
C ASN A 957 6.02 -8.26 -32.44
N GLN A 958 6.97 -7.37 -32.12
CA GLN A 958 8.40 -7.52 -32.46
C GLN A 958 9.06 -8.71 -31.76
N LEU A 959 8.75 -8.95 -30.48
CA LEU A 959 9.24 -10.12 -29.75
C LEU A 959 8.75 -11.42 -30.38
N GLN A 960 7.49 -11.47 -30.84
CA GLN A 960 6.91 -12.60 -31.54
C GLN A 960 7.54 -12.81 -32.92
N ALA A 961 7.71 -11.74 -33.72
CA ALA A 961 8.37 -11.79 -35.02
C ALA A 961 9.82 -12.31 -34.92
N LYS A 962 10.56 -11.88 -33.89
CA LYS A 962 11.93 -12.35 -33.58
C LYS A 962 11.98 -13.70 -32.86
N LYS A 963 10.83 -14.33 -32.56
CA LYS A 963 10.69 -15.60 -31.82
C LYS A 963 11.43 -15.61 -30.47
N SER A 964 11.38 -14.49 -29.76
CA SER A 964 12.05 -14.31 -28.47
C SER A 964 11.43 -15.16 -27.36
N ILE A 965 12.24 -15.60 -26.40
CA ILE A 965 11.77 -16.25 -25.17
C ILE A 965 11.03 -15.29 -24.22
N LEU A 966 11.07 -13.98 -24.49
CA LEU A 966 10.45 -12.94 -23.66
C LEU A 966 9.02 -12.56 -24.08
N VAL A 967 8.49 -13.17 -25.15
CA VAL A 967 7.09 -13.10 -25.59
C VAL A 967 6.16 -13.38 -24.40
N ARG A 968 5.19 -12.48 -24.16
CA ARG A 968 4.27 -12.47 -23.00
C ARG A 968 4.90 -12.44 -21.60
N MET A 969 6.22 -12.33 -21.48
CA MET A 969 6.93 -12.24 -20.20
C MET A 969 7.42 -10.83 -19.92
N TYR A 970 7.99 -10.15 -20.92
CA TYR A 970 8.54 -8.80 -20.76
C TYR A 970 7.44 -7.75 -20.59
N THR A 971 6.50 -7.74 -21.53
CA THR A 971 5.40 -6.77 -21.65
C THR A 971 4.43 -6.87 -20.48
N THR A 972 3.99 -8.08 -20.12
CA THR A 972 3.13 -8.33 -18.95
C THR A 972 3.81 -7.98 -17.63
N SER A 973 5.13 -8.24 -17.49
CA SER A 973 5.88 -7.86 -16.30
C SER A 973 6.09 -6.35 -16.18
N LEU A 974 6.26 -5.63 -17.29
CA LEU A 974 6.38 -4.17 -17.26
C LEU A 974 5.01 -3.51 -16.97
N ALA A 975 3.94 -4.02 -17.58
CA ALA A 975 2.57 -3.63 -17.28
C ALA A 975 2.18 -3.92 -15.81
N LEU A 976 2.73 -4.96 -15.18
CA LEU A 976 2.52 -5.24 -13.75
C LEU A 976 3.07 -4.12 -12.85
N TYR A 977 4.27 -3.60 -13.14
CA TYR A 977 4.81 -2.45 -12.41
C TYR A 977 3.94 -1.20 -12.61
N ILE A 978 3.51 -0.96 -13.86
CA ILE A 978 2.58 0.13 -14.19
C ILE A 978 1.26 0.01 -13.42
N VAL A 979 0.65 -1.18 -13.36
CA VAL A 979 -0.57 -1.42 -12.56
C VAL A 979 -0.36 -1.13 -11.06
N GLY A 980 0.85 -1.35 -10.53
CA GLY A 980 1.20 -0.92 -9.17
C GLY A 980 1.07 0.59 -8.98
N ILE A 981 1.64 1.38 -9.89
CA ILE A 981 1.57 2.84 -9.91
C ILE A 981 0.13 3.32 -10.11
N LEU A 982 -0.57 2.80 -11.13
CA LEU A 982 -1.95 3.17 -11.45
C LEU A 982 -2.92 2.86 -10.30
N ARG A 983 -2.67 1.82 -9.50
CA ARG A 983 -3.47 1.50 -8.32
C ARG A 983 -3.14 2.40 -7.12
N ARG A 984 -1.89 2.86 -6.99
CA ARG A 984 -1.47 3.83 -5.96
C ARG A 984 -2.04 5.23 -6.23
N TYR A 985 -2.17 5.60 -7.50
CA TYR A 985 -2.62 6.91 -7.97
C TYR A 985 -3.97 6.88 -8.69
N HIS A 986 -4.82 5.91 -8.36
CA HIS A 986 -6.11 5.69 -9.02
C HIS A 986 -7.02 6.93 -9.01
N SER A 987 -7.16 7.60 -7.86
CA SER A 987 -7.93 8.84 -7.73
C SER A 987 -7.30 10.04 -8.44
N CYS A 988 -6.01 9.99 -8.80
CA CYS A 988 -5.38 10.99 -9.67
C CYS A 988 -5.73 10.71 -11.15
N LEU A 989 -5.63 9.45 -11.58
CA LEU A 989 -5.97 9.02 -12.94
C LEU A 989 -7.41 9.39 -13.31
N LEU A 990 -8.38 9.12 -12.43
CA LEU A 990 -9.81 9.37 -12.70
C LEU A 990 -10.17 10.84 -12.94
N LEU A 991 -9.33 11.79 -12.51
CA LEU A 991 -9.50 13.22 -12.80
C LEU A 991 -9.27 13.54 -14.28
N SER A 992 -8.41 12.78 -14.97
CA SER A 992 -8.13 12.93 -16.39
C SER A 992 -8.94 11.93 -17.22
N THR A 993 -9.86 12.47 -18.03
CA THR A 993 -10.75 11.67 -18.89
C THR A 993 -9.97 10.91 -19.96
N GLU A 994 -9.04 11.58 -20.61
CA GLU A 994 -8.30 11.07 -21.76
C GLU A 994 -7.25 10.04 -21.34
N GLU A 995 -6.47 10.31 -20.28
CA GLU A 995 -5.54 9.35 -19.69
C GLU A 995 -6.28 8.09 -19.19
N THR A 996 -7.42 8.24 -18.50
CA THR A 996 -8.21 7.09 -18.02
C THR A 996 -8.62 6.16 -19.17
N LEU A 997 -9.07 6.73 -20.29
CA LEU A 997 -9.45 5.97 -21.49
C LEU A 997 -8.22 5.29 -22.13
N SER A 998 -7.13 6.04 -22.34
CA SER A 998 -5.94 5.53 -23.04
C SER A 998 -5.19 4.47 -22.22
N VAL A 999 -5.12 4.63 -20.89
CA VAL A 999 -4.58 3.61 -19.98
C VAL A 999 -5.43 2.34 -19.98
N PHE A 1000 -6.76 2.46 -19.96
CA PHE A 1000 -7.66 1.30 -20.04
C PHE A 1000 -7.48 0.53 -21.36
N GLU A 1001 -7.44 1.26 -22.49
CA GLU A 1001 -7.16 0.73 -23.82
C GLU A 1001 -5.78 0.02 -23.87
N GLY A 1002 -4.72 0.67 -23.38
CA GLY A 1002 -3.35 0.13 -23.40
C GLY A 1002 -3.20 -1.14 -22.57
N LEU A 1003 -3.83 -1.20 -21.39
CA LEU A 1003 -3.89 -2.42 -20.57
C LEU A 1003 -4.69 -3.52 -21.27
N CYS A 1004 -5.87 -3.21 -21.83
CA CYS A 1004 -6.69 -4.16 -22.60
C CYS A 1004 -5.91 -4.73 -23.80
N LYS A 1005 -5.21 -3.89 -24.56
CA LYS A 1005 -4.35 -4.30 -25.69
C LYS A 1005 -3.17 -5.17 -25.26
N THR A 1006 -2.60 -4.90 -24.07
CA THR A 1006 -1.48 -5.70 -23.51
C THR A 1006 -1.88 -7.13 -23.16
N ILE A 1007 -3.11 -7.36 -22.70
CA ILE A 1007 -3.61 -8.70 -22.34
C ILE A 1007 -4.62 -9.28 -23.36
N LYS A 1008 -4.69 -8.74 -24.58
CA LYS A 1008 -5.64 -9.14 -25.64
C LYS A 1008 -5.64 -10.63 -26.00
N HIS A 1009 -4.56 -11.36 -25.69
CA HIS A 1009 -4.43 -12.81 -25.92
C HIS A 1009 -5.05 -13.67 -24.80
N VAL A 1010 -5.51 -13.06 -23.71
CA VAL A 1010 -6.09 -13.76 -22.56
C VAL A 1010 -7.56 -14.07 -22.83
N ASN A 1011 -7.82 -15.28 -23.30
CA ASN A 1011 -9.18 -15.78 -23.57
C ASN A 1011 -9.78 -16.62 -22.43
N ASN A 1012 -8.94 -17.09 -21.49
CA ASN A 1012 -9.36 -17.91 -20.34
C ASN A 1012 -8.67 -17.40 -19.07
N PRO A 1013 -9.39 -16.75 -18.12
CA PRO A 1013 -8.78 -16.16 -16.94
C PRO A 1013 -8.14 -17.18 -15.97
N LYS A 1014 -8.36 -18.49 -16.18
CA LYS A 1014 -7.75 -19.58 -15.39
C LYS A 1014 -6.34 -19.95 -15.83
N GLU A 1015 -5.96 -19.56 -17.05
CA GLU A 1015 -4.66 -19.90 -17.66
C GLU A 1015 -3.67 -18.71 -17.60
N CYS A 1016 -4.07 -17.61 -16.96
CA CYS A 1016 -3.24 -16.43 -16.74
C CYS A 1016 -2.06 -16.68 -15.80
N SER A 1017 -0.92 -16.08 -16.16
CA SER A 1017 0.19 -15.77 -15.26
C SER A 1017 -0.24 -14.84 -14.11
N SER A 1018 0.57 -14.75 -13.06
CA SER A 1018 0.32 -13.83 -11.94
C SER A 1018 0.21 -12.37 -12.39
N ALA A 1019 1.06 -11.93 -13.33
CA ALA A 1019 1.04 -10.58 -13.87
C ALA A 1019 -0.30 -10.26 -14.58
N GLU A 1020 -0.74 -11.14 -15.48
CA GLU A 1020 -2.01 -10.98 -16.20
C GLU A 1020 -3.23 -10.97 -15.27
N ARG A 1021 -3.20 -11.75 -14.16
CA ARG A 1021 -4.26 -11.71 -13.14
C ARG A 1021 -4.32 -10.37 -12.41
N CYS A 1022 -3.17 -9.76 -12.09
CA CYS A 1022 -3.13 -8.44 -11.47
C CYS A 1022 -3.63 -7.35 -12.42
N ILE A 1023 -3.29 -7.44 -13.72
CA ILE A 1023 -3.81 -6.52 -14.75
C ILE A 1023 -5.33 -6.69 -14.90
N LEU A 1024 -5.85 -7.93 -14.97
CA LEU A 1024 -7.28 -8.21 -15.02
C LEU A 1024 -8.03 -7.71 -13.77
N ALA A 1025 -7.44 -7.85 -12.58
CA ALA A 1025 -8.02 -7.33 -11.34
C ALA A 1025 -8.14 -5.80 -11.39
N TYR A 1026 -7.06 -5.09 -11.76
CA TYR A 1026 -7.09 -3.63 -11.85
C TYR A 1026 -8.02 -3.11 -12.94
N LEU A 1027 -8.04 -3.74 -14.12
CA LEU A 1027 -9.02 -3.44 -15.18
C LEU A 1027 -10.46 -3.62 -14.68
N SER A 1028 -10.72 -4.68 -13.91
CA SER A 1028 -12.05 -4.94 -13.35
C SER A 1028 -12.46 -3.92 -12.28
N ASP A 1029 -11.52 -3.48 -11.44
CA ASP A 1029 -11.75 -2.41 -10.45
C ASP A 1029 -12.04 -1.08 -11.19
N LEU A 1030 -11.19 -0.72 -12.16
CA LEU A 1030 -11.28 0.52 -12.93
C LEU A 1030 -12.57 0.62 -13.76
N TYR A 1031 -12.96 -0.45 -14.46
CA TYR A 1031 -14.23 -0.50 -15.21
C TYR A 1031 -15.46 -0.49 -14.29
N GLU A 1032 -15.38 -1.00 -13.05
CA GLU A 1032 -16.49 -0.85 -12.09
C GLU A 1032 -16.60 0.58 -11.58
N MET A 1033 -15.47 1.20 -11.23
CA MET A 1033 -15.39 2.53 -10.62
C MET A 1033 -15.56 3.70 -11.61
N CYS A 1034 -15.40 3.50 -12.92
CA CYS A 1034 -15.52 4.57 -13.93
C CYS A 1034 -16.63 4.28 -14.95
N ASP A 1035 -17.75 5.00 -14.86
CA ASP A 1035 -18.90 4.83 -15.78
C ASP A 1035 -18.59 5.22 -17.23
N LEU A 1036 -17.56 6.05 -17.50
CA LEU A 1036 -17.14 6.40 -18.85
C LEU A 1036 -16.70 5.20 -19.69
N LEU A 1037 -16.14 4.17 -19.03
CA LEU A 1037 -15.67 2.95 -19.68
C LEU A 1037 -16.82 2.03 -20.12
N LYS A 1038 -18.07 2.38 -19.77
CA LYS A 1038 -19.31 1.64 -20.05
C LYS A 1038 -20.10 2.27 -21.22
N SER A 1039 -19.44 3.03 -22.09
CA SER A 1039 -20.05 3.56 -23.33
C SER A 1039 -20.26 2.44 -24.36
N GLU A 1040 -21.27 2.57 -25.22
CA GLU A 1040 -21.60 1.54 -26.23
C GLU A 1040 -20.43 1.26 -27.19
N GLU A 1041 -19.61 2.28 -27.49
CA GLU A 1041 -18.41 2.18 -28.32
C GLU A 1041 -17.34 1.31 -27.64
N ASN A 1042 -17.00 1.62 -26.38
CA ASN A 1042 -16.01 0.87 -25.60
C ASN A 1042 -16.48 -0.56 -25.30
N GLU A 1043 -17.75 -0.76 -24.99
CA GLU A 1043 -18.30 -2.11 -24.78
C GLU A 1043 -18.25 -2.96 -26.05
N THR A 1044 -18.34 -2.36 -27.23
CA THR A 1044 -18.25 -3.06 -28.52
C THR A 1044 -16.81 -3.43 -28.87
N GLU A 1045 -15.85 -2.51 -28.75
CA GLU A 1045 -14.44 -2.79 -29.07
C GLU A 1045 -13.81 -3.79 -28.08
N TYR A 1046 -14.08 -3.63 -26.79
CA TYR A 1046 -13.46 -4.42 -25.72
C TYR A 1046 -14.34 -5.58 -25.21
N PHE A 1047 -15.43 -5.93 -25.93
CA PHE A 1047 -16.36 -7.00 -25.55
C PHE A 1047 -15.69 -8.31 -25.06
N PRO A 1048 -14.67 -8.87 -25.75
CA PRO A 1048 -14.05 -10.13 -25.34
C PRO A 1048 -13.28 -10.03 -24.02
N ILE A 1049 -12.60 -8.90 -23.79
CA ILE A 1049 -11.81 -8.69 -22.58
C ILE A 1049 -12.71 -8.29 -21.40
N ILE A 1050 -13.79 -7.52 -21.62
CA ILE A 1050 -14.84 -7.25 -20.62
C ILE A 1050 -15.52 -8.55 -20.18
N GLY A 1051 -15.81 -9.47 -21.10
CA GLY A 1051 -16.30 -10.81 -20.78
C GLY A 1051 -15.30 -11.61 -19.93
N THR A 1052 -14.01 -11.50 -20.26
CA THR A 1052 -12.91 -12.13 -19.50
C THR A 1052 -12.75 -11.52 -18.10
N MET A 1053 -12.91 -10.19 -17.95
CA MET A 1053 -12.90 -9.48 -16.66
C MET A 1053 -14.08 -9.91 -15.79
N LYS A 1054 -15.29 -10.02 -16.35
CA LYS A 1054 -16.47 -10.53 -15.63
C LYS A 1054 -16.24 -11.98 -15.15
N ALA A 1055 -15.73 -12.85 -16.02
CA ALA A 1055 -15.37 -14.23 -15.65
C ALA A 1055 -14.21 -14.31 -14.64
N PHE A 1056 -13.23 -13.41 -14.71
CA PHE A 1056 -12.15 -13.29 -13.72
C PHE A 1056 -12.69 -12.83 -12.36
N LYS A 1057 -13.59 -11.83 -12.34
CA LYS A 1057 -14.24 -11.35 -11.11
C LYS A 1057 -15.13 -12.43 -10.49
N GLU A 1058 -15.79 -13.27 -11.28
CA GLU A 1058 -16.45 -14.49 -10.77
C GLU A 1058 -15.45 -15.47 -10.14
N ILE A 1059 -14.26 -15.66 -10.73
CA ILE A 1059 -13.19 -16.52 -10.18
C ILE A 1059 -12.55 -15.91 -8.92
N TYR A 1060 -12.45 -14.59 -8.82
CA TYR A 1060 -11.85 -13.88 -7.69
C TYR A 1060 -12.82 -13.74 -6.51
N ASN A 1061 -14.09 -13.44 -6.78
CA ASN A 1061 -15.15 -13.36 -5.77
C ASN A 1061 -15.73 -14.72 -5.38
N SER A 1062 -15.45 -15.79 -6.15
CA SER A 1062 -15.55 -17.15 -5.62
C SER A 1062 -14.25 -17.46 -4.85
N PRO A 1063 -14.32 -17.86 -3.57
CA PRO A 1063 -13.10 -18.17 -2.82
C PRO A 1063 -12.31 -19.28 -3.52
N GLU A 1064 -11.16 -18.93 -4.12
CA GLU A 1064 -10.29 -19.91 -4.76
C GLU A 1064 -9.66 -20.76 -3.64
N GLN A 1065 -10.18 -21.99 -3.50
CA GLN A 1065 -9.67 -22.97 -2.56
C GLN A 1065 -8.15 -23.07 -2.66
N LEU A 1066 -7.46 -22.95 -1.51
CA LEU A 1066 -6.04 -23.24 -1.40
C LEU A 1066 -5.78 -24.75 -1.70
N SER A 1067 -5.60 -25.07 -2.97
CA SER A 1067 -5.28 -26.40 -3.48
C SER A 1067 -3.81 -26.78 -3.27
N ALA A 1068 -3.23 -26.40 -2.12
CA ALA A 1068 -1.96 -26.90 -1.63
C ALA A 1068 -1.88 -26.73 -0.11
N ALA A 1069 -1.44 -27.79 0.60
CA ALA A 1069 -1.08 -27.67 2.01
C ALA A 1069 0.25 -26.90 2.14
N PRO A 1070 0.50 -26.21 3.28
CA PRO A 1070 1.85 -25.77 3.60
C PRO A 1070 2.78 -26.98 3.59
N GLN A 1071 3.92 -26.86 2.90
CA GLN A 1071 4.95 -27.90 2.94
C GLN A 1071 5.39 -28.12 4.40
N SER A 1072 5.51 -29.38 4.81
CA SER A 1072 6.03 -29.72 6.13
C SER A 1072 7.40 -29.09 6.35
N TYR A 1073 7.58 -28.43 7.50
CA TYR A 1073 8.85 -27.84 7.92
C TYR A 1073 10.02 -28.78 7.64
N ASN A 1074 10.92 -28.36 6.73
CA ASN A 1074 12.10 -29.12 6.35
C ASN A 1074 13.30 -28.58 7.14
N PRO A 1075 13.75 -29.24 8.22
CA PRO A 1075 14.88 -28.77 9.02
C PRO A 1075 16.19 -28.71 8.21
N HIS A 1076 16.34 -29.53 7.16
CA HIS A 1076 17.51 -29.47 6.29
C HIS A 1076 17.52 -28.26 5.37
N PHE A 1077 16.37 -27.72 4.96
CA PHE A 1077 16.30 -26.56 4.06
C PHE A 1077 16.84 -25.28 4.72
N LEU A 1078 16.40 -24.98 5.95
CA LEU A 1078 16.94 -23.87 6.72
C LEU A 1078 18.41 -24.11 7.12
N GLN A 1079 18.76 -25.35 7.47
CA GLN A 1079 20.14 -25.71 7.81
C GLN A 1079 21.09 -25.57 6.60
N GLU A 1080 20.66 -25.89 5.38
CA GLU A 1080 21.42 -25.70 4.14
C GLU A 1080 21.54 -24.21 3.78
N LEU A 1081 20.47 -23.43 3.99
CA LEU A 1081 20.45 -21.97 3.82
C LEU A 1081 21.43 -21.24 4.79
N PHE A 1082 21.52 -21.70 6.04
CA PHE A 1082 22.44 -21.15 7.04
C PHE A 1082 23.88 -21.67 6.91
N ILE A 1083 24.12 -22.82 6.28
CA ILE A 1083 25.47 -23.39 6.06
C ILE A 1083 26.12 -22.87 4.76
N SER A 1084 25.35 -22.55 3.72
CA SER A 1084 25.90 -22.01 2.46
C SER A 1084 24.94 -21.05 1.72
N PRO A 1085 24.76 -19.81 2.22
CA PRO A 1085 23.95 -18.81 1.51
C PRO A 1085 24.66 -18.33 0.24
N LYS A 1086 24.04 -18.54 -0.94
CA LYS A 1086 24.50 -17.94 -2.21
C LYS A 1086 23.37 -17.21 -2.94
N ARG A 1087 23.37 -15.88 -2.85
CA ARG A 1087 22.57 -15.00 -3.72
C ARG A 1087 23.15 -14.99 -5.15
N GLY A 1088 22.30 -15.26 -6.13
CA GLY A 1088 22.41 -14.79 -7.53
C GLY A 1088 23.81 -14.87 -8.15
N GLY A 1089 24.49 -16.02 -8.06
CA GLY A 1089 25.87 -16.15 -8.49
C GLY A 1089 26.13 -17.21 -9.54
N ARG A 1090 26.32 -16.78 -10.79
CA ARG A 1090 27.22 -17.51 -11.70
C ARG A 1090 28.62 -17.55 -11.08
N ILE A 1091 29.28 -18.68 -11.26
CA ILE A 1091 30.74 -18.81 -11.29
C ILE A 1091 31.06 -19.06 -12.77
N GLU A 1092 32.18 -18.53 -13.25
CA GLU A 1092 32.61 -18.62 -14.66
C GLU A 1092 32.97 -20.06 -15.09
#